data_AF-N9UAG2-F1
#
_entry.id   AF-N9UAG2-F1
#
_cell.length_a   1.000
_cell.length_b   1.000
_cell.length_c   1.000
_cell.angle_alpha   90.00
_cell.angle_beta   90.00
_cell.angle_gamma   90.00
#
_symmetry.space_group_name_H-M   'P 1'
#
loop_
_entity.id
_entity.type
_entity.pdbx_description
1 polymer ?
#
loop_
_entity_poly.entity_id
_entity_poly.type
_entity_poly.pdbx_seq_one_letter_code
_entity_poly.pdbx_strand_id
1 'polypeptide(L)'
;MKRNLNLLLGFLLINTSAFIGISCSIQKNKNSITNNQVSNDGEEEKTRLIPNPSTNQITKKEKESSDTELIKPKINNPQENKNSIPQTEPNNKNNINNDVDRKDYSDLHLFSLEFLQNNNPYQIIKQTPSYINTLKDLNNFLKNEKINFRDYYGEYRKKELNDKFWNYTNKIGHYNDFGENDKQKVEWYNDQVSKNGMIEQKYLDKFENKNNFEALNYNFNDLISKNPFGFLPSNLSQLFYYMNFDSIKKLFNLSNDVKNIKANFDDSNGWFELLITTTNNKNFYIKIDTNSTQSLKKDLDYYQFIYDHTFMLKMDFKRWNKDPYTWKDSIVTDFKGGTMWVVDRIVNDDEKNSDYWDLLFATNIHVFTLNKAFDRSLYFNKDSNHSDKNSWHEYVKFENNNYNMENRYNNSSDPMFWTLKTNSDKLALKYNDDQTINKWVASFEAKQYLDAPYYTPRYTVSGIKTKTVDDAKLYFEKEFDDRMVETKNGGADFVLLRLKIKKEILKYVLPALDKVIGKPEEKTWHIGVGKKEKFSPLKTQFYAGYPDYKFKGNKSTGGIISASKRYVDADDFQSLWVKYNENENKDWNSHNQKYQEYTEPFKEQNEHGMRKQVLIQHSTLWTKIDNKEDALDSGSSGSMAIDSSFNLIGINYLHTTDSYNNTITNGINLMEGNSTYKNGFDGDLRNDIKNKLIKDKINTIVINPKK
;
A
#
# COMPACT_ATOMS: atom_id res chain seq x y z
N MET A 1 -47.58 -30.61 -29.00
CA MET A 1 -46.87 -31.89 -28.74
C MET A 1 -45.46 -31.73 -29.27
N LYS A 2 -44.43 -31.72 -28.40
CA LYS A 2 -43.37 -32.77 -28.28
C LYS A 2 -42.73 -33.11 -29.65
N ARG A 3 -41.41 -33.15 -29.87
CA ARG A 3 -40.20 -33.10 -29.01
C ARG A 3 -38.97 -33.13 -29.95
N ASN A 4 -37.85 -32.50 -29.51
CA ASN A 4 -36.43 -32.87 -29.74
C ASN A 4 -35.88 -32.85 -31.20
N LEU A 5 -34.63 -32.46 -31.49
CA LEU A 5 -33.37 -32.77 -30.81
C LEU A 5 -32.25 -31.77 -31.19
N ASN A 6 -31.34 -31.58 -30.23
CA ASN A 6 -30.11 -30.80 -30.21
C ASN A 6 -29.09 -31.12 -31.32
N LEU A 7 -28.29 -30.12 -31.70
CA LEU A 7 -26.89 -30.34 -32.08
C LEU A 7 -25.99 -29.31 -31.40
N LEU A 8 -25.14 -29.84 -30.52
CA LEU A 8 -24.13 -29.18 -29.71
C LEU A 8 -22.82 -29.14 -30.53
N LEU A 9 -22.21 -27.97 -30.71
CA LEU A 9 -20.84 -27.84 -31.22
C LEU A 9 -19.98 -27.30 -30.08
N GLY A 10 -19.14 -28.18 -29.54
CA GLY A 10 -18.30 -27.93 -28.38
C GLY A 10 -17.10 -27.05 -28.72
N PHE A 11 -16.97 -25.94 -28.03
CA PHE A 11 -15.70 -25.24 -27.86
C PHE A 11 -15.05 -25.73 -26.57
N LEU A 12 -13.87 -26.34 -26.70
CA LEU A 12 -12.96 -26.58 -25.57
C LEU A 12 -12.40 -25.22 -25.10
N LEU A 13 -12.89 -24.75 -23.96
CA LEU A 13 -12.26 -23.69 -23.16
C LEU A 13 -11.37 -24.35 -22.11
N ILE A 14 -10.06 -24.37 -22.37
CA ILE A 14 -9.06 -24.71 -21.37
C ILE A 14 -8.83 -23.44 -20.54
N ASN A 15 -9.54 -23.33 -19.42
CA ASN A 15 -9.29 -22.30 -18.41
C ASN A 15 -8.12 -22.76 -17.52
N THR A 16 -6.98 -22.08 -17.61
CA THR A 16 -5.88 -22.19 -16.65
C THR A 16 -5.90 -20.98 -15.72
N SER A 17 -6.66 -21.11 -14.64
CA SER A 17 -6.75 -20.13 -13.57
C SER A 17 -5.55 -20.24 -12.63
N ALA A 18 -4.59 -19.32 -12.76
CA ALA A 18 -3.72 -18.91 -11.65
C ALA A 18 -4.42 -17.72 -10.97
N PHE A 19 -5.22 -18.01 -9.95
CA PHE A 19 -5.90 -17.01 -9.13
C PHE A 19 -4.88 -16.31 -8.22
N ILE A 20 -4.69 -15.00 -8.39
CA ILE A 20 -4.51 -14.10 -7.25
C ILE A 20 -5.94 -13.92 -6.71
N GLY A 21 -6.27 -14.69 -5.67
CA GLY A 21 -7.56 -14.57 -5.02
C GLY A 21 -7.62 -13.28 -4.22
N ILE A 22 -8.35 -12.28 -4.73
CA ILE A 22 -8.96 -11.25 -3.88
C ILE A 22 -10.13 -11.94 -3.19
N SER A 23 -9.89 -12.57 -2.04
CA SER A 23 -10.95 -13.22 -1.27
C SER A 23 -11.69 -12.18 -0.43
N CYS A 24 -12.79 -11.64 -0.95
CA CYS A 24 -13.94 -11.31 -0.11
C CYS A 24 -14.80 -12.58 -0.03
N SER A 25 -14.45 -13.51 0.85
CA SER A 25 -15.26 -14.71 1.08
C SER A 25 -16.32 -14.44 2.14
N ILE A 26 -17.58 -14.27 1.71
CA ILE A 26 -18.76 -14.40 2.58
C ILE A 26 -18.98 -15.91 2.78
N GLN A 27 -18.49 -16.47 3.89
CA GLN A 27 -18.79 -17.86 4.26
C GLN A 27 -20.21 -17.96 4.83
N LYS A 28 -21.13 -18.54 4.06
CA LYS A 28 -22.37 -19.13 4.59
C LYS A 28 -22.05 -20.47 5.23
N ASN A 29 -22.20 -20.55 6.55
CA ASN A 29 -22.11 -21.78 7.32
C ASN A 29 -23.23 -22.77 6.90
N LYS A 30 -22.85 -23.98 6.46
CA LYS A 30 -23.67 -25.20 6.62
C LYS A 30 -22.77 -26.43 6.76
N ASN A 31 -22.87 -27.08 7.91
CA ASN A 31 -22.33 -28.39 8.23
C ASN A 31 -22.95 -29.50 7.38
N SER A 32 -22.14 -30.48 6.93
CA SER A 32 -22.32 -31.92 7.21
C SER A 32 -21.24 -32.79 6.53
N ILE A 33 -20.81 -33.81 7.28
CA ILE A 33 -19.72 -34.79 7.08
C ILE A 33 -20.10 -35.87 6.03
N THR A 34 -19.15 -36.43 5.26
CA THR A 34 -18.82 -37.89 5.13
C THR A 34 -17.77 -38.23 4.07
N ASN A 35 -17.15 -39.41 4.25
CA ASN A 35 -15.82 -39.90 3.81
C ASN A 35 -15.70 -40.61 2.44
N ASN A 36 -14.42 -40.87 2.04
CA ASN A 36 -13.86 -41.98 1.22
C ASN A 36 -14.02 -41.91 -0.32
N GLN A 37 -13.13 -42.38 -1.22
CA GLN A 37 -11.83 -43.10 -1.24
C GLN A 37 -11.32 -43.13 -2.72
N VAL A 38 -9.99 -43.12 -2.94
CA VAL A 38 -9.11 -43.95 -3.85
C VAL A 38 -9.60 -44.26 -5.30
N SER A 39 -8.85 -44.07 -6.41
CA SER A 39 -7.68 -44.81 -6.99
C SER A 39 -7.35 -44.18 -8.37
N ASN A 40 -6.09 -43.92 -8.80
CA ASN A 40 -5.01 -44.75 -9.40
C ASN A 40 -5.03 -44.97 -10.93
N ASP A 41 -3.82 -44.83 -11.52
CA ASP A 41 -3.27 -45.34 -12.80
C ASP A 41 -3.73 -44.66 -14.12
N GLY A 42 -2.93 -44.44 -15.17
CA GLY A 42 -1.56 -44.83 -15.54
C GLY A 42 -1.22 -44.31 -16.95
N GLU A 43 0.04 -44.52 -17.34
CA GLU A 43 0.85 -44.08 -18.50
C GLU A 43 0.25 -44.18 -19.93
N GLU A 44 0.72 -43.36 -20.89
CA GLU A 44 1.75 -43.74 -21.90
C GLU A 44 1.88 -42.73 -23.07
N GLU A 45 3.11 -42.49 -23.50
CA GLU A 45 3.53 -41.69 -24.67
C GLU A 45 3.22 -42.36 -26.03
N LYS A 46 3.05 -41.55 -27.10
CA LYS A 46 3.70 -41.81 -28.40
C LYS A 46 3.67 -40.61 -29.37
N THR A 47 4.88 -40.27 -29.80
CA THR A 47 5.36 -39.42 -30.91
C THR A 47 4.70 -39.62 -32.29
N ARG A 48 4.67 -38.56 -33.13
CA ARG A 48 5.30 -38.40 -34.48
C ARG A 48 4.66 -37.23 -35.26
N LEU A 49 5.42 -36.16 -35.54
CA LEU A 49 6.13 -35.81 -36.79
C LEU A 49 5.27 -35.18 -37.92
N ILE A 50 5.47 -33.86 -38.05
CA ILE A 50 5.57 -32.93 -39.21
C ILE A 50 5.30 -33.52 -40.63
N PRO A 51 4.74 -32.70 -41.54
CA PRO A 51 5.61 -32.04 -42.51
C PRO A 51 5.29 -30.56 -42.77
N ASN A 52 6.36 -29.78 -42.87
CA ASN A 52 6.47 -28.49 -43.54
C ASN A 52 6.38 -28.73 -45.07
N PRO A 53 6.08 -27.73 -45.93
CA PRO A 53 7.18 -26.85 -46.33
C PRO A 53 6.81 -25.41 -46.81
N SER A 54 7.79 -24.52 -46.62
CA SER A 54 8.38 -23.58 -47.60
C SER A 54 7.62 -22.35 -48.16
N THR A 55 8.07 -21.18 -47.68
CA THR A 55 8.67 -20.01 -48.41
C THR A 55 8.06 -19.45 -49.71
N ASN A 56 7.85 -18.12 -49.73
CA ASN A 56 8.44 -17.11 -50.66
C ASN A 56 7.88 -15.70 -50.33
N GLN A 57 8.70 -14.72 -49.91
CA GLN A 57 9.51 -13.74 -50.68
C GLN A 57 8.77 -12.48 -51.21
N ILE A 58 9.13 -11.33 -50.61
CA ILE A 58 9.60 -10.04 -51.20
C ILE A 58 8.64 -9.19 -52.06
N THR A 59 8.39 -7.92 -51.67
CA THR A 59 8.87 -6.70 -52.40
C THR A 59 8.65 -5.36 -51.66
N LYS A 60 9.59 -4.41 -51.92
CA LYS A 60 9.74 -3.03 -51.42
C LYS A 60 9.09 -1.98 -52.35
N LYS A 61 8.74 -0.78 -51.83
CA LYS A 61 9.23 0.59 -52.20
C LYS A 61 8.32 1.71 -51.64
N GLU A 62 8.83 2.64 -50.81
CA GLU A 62 9.31 4.04 -51.05
C GLU A 62 8.18 5.09 -51.31
N LYS A 63 7.94 6.06 -50.40
CA LYS A 63 8.43 7.47 -50.23
C LYS A 63 7.30 8.45 -50.63
N GLU A 64 6.92 9.52 -49.91
CA GLU A 64 7.57 10.84 -49.61
C GLU A 64 6.75 11.56 -48.50
N SER A 65 7.35 12.04 -47.39
CA SER A 65 7.72 13.43 -47.02
C SER A 65 6.63 14.53 -47.03
N SER A 66 6.43 15.18 -45.87
CA SER A 66 6.42 16.65 -45.76
C SER A 66 6.74 17.11 -44.34
N ASP A 67 7.60 18.12 -44.26
CA ASP A 67 8.20 18.72 -43.07
C ASP A 67 7.26 19.69 -42.33
N THR A 68 7.50 19.86 -41.03
CA THR A 68 7.39 21.19 -40.40
C THR A 68 8.34 21.28 -39.20
N GLU A 69 9.27 22.23 -39.28
CA GLU A 69 10.27 22.56 -38.26
C GLU A 69 9.63 23.13 -36.98
N LEU A 70 10.13 22.70 -35.82
CA LEU A 70 9.99 23.44 -34.55
C LEU A 70 11.34 23.47 -33.82
N ILE A 71 11.76 24.70 -33.56
CA ILE A 71 13.04 25.17 -33.04
C ILE A 71 13.30 24.63 -31.61
N LYS A 72 14.46 24.01 -31.39
CA LYS A 72 14.98 23.63 -30.06
C LYS A 72 15.82 24.76 -29.44
N PRO A 73 15.70 25.07 -28.14
CA PRO A 73 16.69 25.87 -27.42
C PRO A 73 17.94 25.02 -27.09
N LYS A 74 19.12 25.61 -27.28
CA LYS A 74 20.42 25.08 -26.84
C LYS A 74 20.53 25.15 -25.31
N ILE A 75 20.92 24.03 -24.68
CA ILE A 75 21.44 24.00 -23.31
C ILE A 75 22.88 23.47 -23.38
N ASN A 76 23.82 24.27 -22.87
CA ASN A 76 25.25 23.96 -22.76
C ASN A 76 25.49 22.96 -21.61
N ASN A 77 26.14 21.83 -21.89
CA ASN A 77 26.72 20.96 -20.88
C ASN A 77 28.15 21.42 -20.54
N PRO A 78 28.54 21.52 -19.26
CA PRO A 78 29.95 21.57 -18.86
C PRO A 78 30.58 20.18 -18.93
N GLN A 79 31.83 20.15 -19.38
CA GLN A 79 32.67 18.96 -19.56
C GLN A 79 33.07 18.34 -18.21
N GLU A 80 32.89 17.02 -18.06
CA GLU A 80 33.59 16.23 -17.04
C GLU A 80 34.78 15.49 -17.67
N ASN A 81 35.94 15.69 -17.06
CA ASN A 81 37.22 15.09 -17.40
C ASN A 81 37.19 13.56 -17.24
N LYS A 82 37.48 12.84 -18.33
CA LYS A 82 37.83 11.42 -18.31
C LYS A 82 39.29 11.25 -17.90
N ASN A 83 39.53 10.67 -16.72
CA ASN A 83 40.78 9.95 -16.46
C ASN A 83 40.53 8.45 -16.67
N SER A 84 41.18 7.94 -17.71
CA SER A 84 41.21 6.55 -18.16
C SER A 84 42.01 5.66 -17.19
N ILE A 85 41.41 4.52 -16.81
CA ILE A 85 42.12 3.37 -16.20
C ILE A 85 42.18 2.27 -17.27
N PRO A 86 43.33 1.58 -17.48
CA PRO A 86 43.52 0.70 -18.64
C PRO A 86 42.72 -0.60 -18.51
N GLN A 87 42.02 -0.98 -19.57
CA GLN A 87 41.51 -2.33 -19.76
C GLN A 87 42.65 -3.24 -20.22
N THR A 88 43.00 -4.23 -19.41
CA THR A 88 43.68 -5.44 -19.85
C THR A 88 42.71 -6.60 -19.69
N GLU A 89 42.24 -7.13 -20.81
CA GLU A 89 41.55 -8.41 -20.88
C GLU A 89 42.53 -9.55 -20.58
N PRO A 90 42.13 -10.57 -19.81
CA PRO A 90 42.62 -11.92 -20.02
C PRO A 90 41.51 -12.76 -20.65
N ASN A 91 41.72 -13.10 -21.93
CA ASN A 91 41.12 -14.28 -22.53
C ASN A 91 41.54 -15.52 -21.73
N ASN A 92 40.59 -16.21 -21.12
CA ASN A 92 40.61 -17.67 -21.09
C ASN A 92 39.22 -18.24 -20.77
N LYS A 93 38.68 -18.94 -21.77
CA LYS A 93 37.59 -19.90 -21.61
C LYS A 93 38.07 -21.01 -20.68
N ASN A 94 37.46 -21.12 -19.51
CA ASN A 94 37.36 -22.38 -18.79
C ASN A 94 35.98 -22.47 -18.16
N ASN A 95 35.29 -23.57 -18.48
CA ASN A 95 34.06 -24.00 -17.81
C ASN A 95 34.34 -24.07 -16.31
N ILE A 96 33.71 -23.18 -15.55
CA ILE A 96 33.59 -23.29 -14.10
C ILE A 96 32.09 -23.36 -13.83
N ASN A 97 31.66 -24.47 -13.23
CA ASN A 97 30.41 -24.56 -12.50
C ASN A 97 30.39 -23.41 -11.50
N ASN A 98 29.68 -22.33 -11.83
CA ASN A 98 29.47 -21.23 -10.90
C ASN A 98 28.22 -21.54 -10.08
N ASP A 99 28.38 -22.36 -9.04
CA ASP A 99 27.78 -21.95 -7.76
C ASP A 99 28.37 -20.57 -7.48
N VAL A 100 27.52 -19.54 -7.57
CA VAL A 100 27.93 -18.18 -7.28
C VAL A 100 28.21 -18.12 -5.78
N ASP A 101 29.48 -18.32 -5.42
CA ASP A 101 30.02 -17.95 -4.12
C ASP A 101 29.71 -16.47 -3.91
N ARG A 102 28.61 -16.19 -3.19
CA ARG A 102 28.25 -14.85 -2.76
C ARG A 102 29.38 -14.38 -1.86
N LYS A 103 30.13 -13.37 -2.32
CA LYS A 103 30.90 -12.53 -1.41
C LYS A 103 29.91 -11.92 -0.42
N ASP A 104 29.90 -12.43 0.82
CA ASP A 104 29.16 -11.80 1.91
C ASP A 104 29.83 -10.46 2.23
N TYR A 105 29.32 -9.40 1.60
CA TYR A 105 29.72 -8.05 1.96
C TYR A 105 29.08 -7.71 3.31
N SER A 106 29.92 -7.41 4.31
CA SER A 106 29.44 -7.03 5.64
C SER A 106 28.97 -5.58 5.64
N ASP A 107 27.73 -5.37 6.09
CA ASP A 107 27.14 -4.04 6.32
C ASP A 107 27.31 -3.59 7.79
N LEU A 108 27.96 -4.41 8.63
CA LEU A 108 28.14 -4.19 10.07
C LEU A 108 29.22 -3.13 10.36
N HIS A 109 28.94 -2.22 11.30
CA HIS A 109 29.84 -1.18 11.82
C HIS A 109 30.44 -0.25 10.75
N LEU A 110 29.62 0.11 9.75
CA LEU A 110 30.05 0.81 8.56
C LEU A 110 30.09 2.35 8.69
N PHE A 111 29.12 2.94 9.39
CA PHE A 111 28.85 4.38 9.31
C PHE A 111 29.14 5.14 10.60
N SER A 112 29.50 6.41 10.49
CA SER A 112 29.57 7.27 11.69
C SER A 112 28.18 7.54 12.27
N LEU A 113 28.10 7.84 13.56
CA LEU A 113 26.83 8.23 14.20
C LEU A 113 26.21 9.47 13.53
N GLU A 114 27.04 10.46 13.17
CA GLU A 114 26.59 11.67 12.48
C GLU A 114 25.96 11.35 11.13
N PHE A 115 26.57 10.46 10.33
CA PHE A 115 25.99 10.02 9.07
C PHE A 115 24.62 9.36 9.29
N LEU A 116 24.52 8.46 10.27
CA LEU A 116 23.27 7.76 10.58
C LEU A 116 22.17 8.73 11.01
N GLN A 117 22.46 9.71 11.87
CA GLN A 117 21.47 10.67 12.35
C GLN A 117 21.02 11.69 11.29
N ASN A 118 21.86 11.95 10.29
CA ASN A 118 21.55 12.89 9.21
C ASN A 118 20.88 12.24 7.98
N ASN A 119 20.70 10.91 7.98
CA ASN A 119 20.14 10.18 6.86
C ASN A 119 18.98 9.28 7.30
N ASN A 120 17.95 9.18 6.47
CA ASN A 120 16.86 8.23 6.71
C ASN A 120 17.27 6.79 6.30
N PRO A 121 16.54 5.74 6.73
CA PRO A 121 16.88 4.35 6.41
C PRO A 121 16.93 4.04 4.90
N TYR A 122 16.19 4.78 4.06
CA TYR A 122 16.25 4.63 2.60
C TYR A 122 17.59 5.13 2.03
N GLN A 123 18.13 6.21 2.58
CA GLN A 123 19.45 6.72 2.20
C GLN A 123 20.58 5.84 2.73
N ILE A 124 20.47 5.38 3.99
CA ILE A 124 21.50 4.54 4.63
C ILE A 124 21.72 3.24 3.85
N ILE A 125 20.65 2.50 3.52
CA ILE A 125 20.78 1.19 2.84
C ILE A 125 21.44 1.31 1.47
N LYS A 126 21.19 2.41 0.75
CA LYS A 126 21.77 2.65 -0.58
C LYS A 126 23.28 2.89 -0.56
N GLN A 127 23.84 3.19 0.60
CA GLN A 127 25.28 3.35 0.77
C GLN A 127 25.96 2.07 1.24
N THR A 128 25.22 0.98 1.48
CA THR A 128 25.85 -0.27 1.92
C THR A 128 26.47 -1.04 0.75
N PRO A 129 27.62 -1.72 0.96
CA PRO A 129 28.20 -2.61 -0.03
C PRO A 129 27.23 -3.69 -0.51
N SER A 130 26.41 -4.26 0.40
CA SER A 130 25.41 -5.26 0.01
C SER A 130 24.42 -4.70 -1.00
N TYR A 131 23.87 -3.51 -0.80
CA TYR A 131 22.92 -2.92 -1.74
C TYR A 131 23.58 -2.65 -3.10
N ILE A 132 24.73 -1.95 -3.10
CA ILE A 132 25.39 -1.46 -4.32
C ILE A 132 25.77 -2.63 -5.24
N ASN A 133 26.40 -3.67 -4.69
CA ASN A 133 26.83 -4.82 -5.46
C ASN A 133 25.63 -5.67 -5.92
N THR A 134 24.65 -5.91 -5.04
CA THR A 134 23.46 -6.72 -5.40
C THR A 134 22.64 -6.05 -6.49
N LEU A 135 22.50 -4.72 -6.48
CA LEU A 135 21.78 -3.98 -7.53
C LEU A 135 22.49 -4.09 -8.88
N LYS A 136 23.83 -4.04 -8.89
CA LYS A 136 24.62 -4.26 -10.11
C LYS A 136 24.39 -5.67 -10.65
N ASP A 137 24.43 -6.67 -9.79
CA ASP A 137 24.23 -8.08 -10.17
C ASP A 137 22.80 -8.36 -10.65
N LEU A 138 21.79 -7.78 -10.01
CA LEU A 138 20.40 -7.86 -10.46
C LEU A 138 20.23 -7.28 -11.88
N ASN A 139 20.80 -6.10 -12.14
CA ASN A 139 20.72 -5.48 -13.47
C ASN A 139 21.40 -6.35 -14.54
N ASN A 140 22.52 -6.99 -14.21
CA ASN A 140 23.20 -7.92 -15.11
C ASN A 140 22.36 -9.18 -15.35
N PHE A 141 21.76 -9.75 -14.29
CA PHE A 141 20.84 -10.89 -14.37
C PHE A 141 19.66 -10.59 -15.31
N LEU A 142 18.96 -9.47 -15.10
CA LEU A 142 17.80 -9.06 -15.91
C LEU A 142 18.15 -8.86 -17.39
N LYS A 143 19.33 -8.27 -17.69
CA LYS A 143 19.78 -8.00 -19.05
C LYS A 143 20.30 -9.23 -19.80
N ASN A 144 21.11 -10.06 -19.14
CA ASN A 144 21.86 -11.12 -19.81
C ASN A 144 21.06 -12.42 -19.97
N GLU A 145 20.11 -12.70 -19.07
CA GLU A 145 19.34 -13.94 -19.09
C GLU A 145 18.03 -13.83 -19.92
N LYS A 146 17.86 -12.74 -20.70
CA LYS A 146 16.65 -12.46 -21.52
C LYS A 146 15.35 -12.65 -20.73
N ILE A 147 15.34 -12.18 -19.48
CA ILE A 147 14.21 -12.36 -18.58
C ILE A 147 12.95 -11.71 -19.15
N ASN A 148 11.88 -12.50 -19.25
CA ASN A 148 10.53 -12.00 -19.47
C ASN A 148 9.56 -12.77 -18.57
N PHE A 149 9.21 -12.18 -17.43
CA PHE A 149 8.28 -12.80 -16.47
C PHE A 149 6.85 -12.90 -17.01
N ARG A 150 6.55 -12.31 -18.18
CA ARG A 150 5.21 -12.31 -18.81
C ARG A 150 5.09 -13.28 -19.99
N ASP A 151 6.15 -13.99 -20.38
CA ASP A 151 6.05 -15.02 -21.41
C ASP A 151 5.36 -16.28 -20.85
N TYR A 152 4.07 -16.41 -21.16
CA TYR A 152 3.19 -17.48 -20.66
C TYR A 152 3.56 -18.87 -21.20
N TYR A 153 4.34 -18.94 -22.29
CA TYR A 153 4.76 -20.18 -22.93
C TYR A 153 6.23 -20.56 -22.65
N GLY A 154 6.95 -19.72 -21.90
CA GLY A 154 8.38 -19.87 -21.66
C GLY A 154 8.74 -20.60 -20.36
N GLU A 155 10.00 -21.01 -20.28
CA GLU A 155 10.66 -21.63 -19.13
C GLU A 155 10.69 -20.76 -17.83
N TYR A 156 10.05 -19.59 -17.79
CA TYR A 156 10.22 -18.56 -16.76
C TYR A 156 9.30 -18.71 -15.53
N ARG A 157 8.49 -19.78 -15.48
CA ARG A 157 7.99 -20.37 -14.22
C ARG A 157 8.95 -21.38 -13.61
N LYS A 158 10.18 -21.53 -14.14
CA LYS A 158 11.26 -22.25 -13.44
C LYS A 158 11.49 -21.54 -12.12
N LYS A 159 11.11 -22.22 -11.05
CA LYS A 159 11.25 -21.79 -9.66
C LYS A 159 12.65 -21.21 -9.39
N GLU A 160 13.68 -21.77 -10.00
CA GLU A 160 15.07 -21.30 -9.93
C GLU A 160 15.27 -19.83 -10.32
N LEU A 161 14.69 -19.36 -11.43
CA LEU A 161 14.84 -17.96 -11.88
C LEU A 161 14.09 -17.00 -10.94
N ASN A 162 12.91 -17.41 -10.48
CA ASN A 162 12.14 -16.63 -9.52
C ASN A 162 12.87 -16.55 -8.17
N ASP A 163 13.37 -17.68 -7.67
CA ASP A 163 14.16 -17.76 -6.45
C ASP A 163 15.43 -16.91 -6.55
N LYS A 164 16.11 -16.90 -7.70
CA LYS A 164 17.27 -16.04 -7.99
C LYS A 164 16.90 -14.55 -8.00
N PHE A 165 15.76 -14.18 -8.58
CA PHE A 165 15.25 -12.81 -8.52
C PHE A 165 14.97 -12.36 -7.09
N TRP A 166 14.24 -13.16 -6.29
CA TRP A 166 13.94 -12.84 -4.90
C TRP A 166 15.19 -12.75 -4.02
N ASN A 167 16.17 -13.57 -4.32
CA ASN A 167 17.48 -13.53 -3.71
C ASN A 167 18.22 -12.19 -3.89
N TYR A 168 18.01 -11.47 -4.99
CA TYR A 168 18.55 -10.12 -5.17
C TYR A 168 17.71 -9.06 -4.45
N THR A 169 16.39 -9.16 -4.54
CA THR A 169 15.51 -8.12 -4.00
C THR A 169 15.53 -8.05 -2.48
N ASN A 170 15.87 -9.12 -1.77
CA ASN A 170 16.00 -9.12 -0.31
C ASN A 170 17.15 -8.27 0.25
N LYS A 171 18.04 -7.74 -0.60
CA LYS A 171 19.04 -6.73 -0.23
C LYS A 171 18.71 -5.33 -0.75
N ILE A 172 17.80 -5.23 -1.73
CA ILE A 172 17.46 -3.99 -2.43
C ILE A 172 16.19 -3.36 -1.84
N GLY A 173 15.26 -4.18 -1.36
CA GLY A 173 14.03 -3.76 -0.68
C GLY A 173 12.94 -3.20 -1.59
N HIS A 174 13.12 -3.21 -2.92
CA HIS A 174 12.11 -2.79 -3.88
C HIS A 174 12.24 -3.50 -5.24
N TYR A 175 11.17 -3.49 -6.03
CA TYR A 175 11.09 -4.09 -7.36
C TYR A 175 10.02 -3.44 -8.25
N ASN A 176 9.89 -3.93 -9.49
CA ASN A 176 8.90 -3.50 -10.50
C ASN A 176 9.05 -2.07 -11.05
N ASP A 177 10.27 -1.52 -10.99
CA ASP A 177 10.65 -0.33 -11.78
C ASP A 177 12.03 -0.45 -12.44
N PHE A 178 12.54 -1.68 -12.57
CA PHE A 178 13.78 -1.95 -13.29
C PHE A 178 13.54 -1.91 -14.81
N GLY A 179 14.46 -1.35 -15.58
CA GLY A 179 14.35 -1.21 -17.03
C GLY A 179 14.70 0.19 -17.50
N GLU A 180 15.38 0.29 -18.64
CA GLU A 180 15.78 1.58 -19.24
C GLU A 180 14.63 2.21 -20.04
N ASN A 181 13.63 1.43 -20.42
CA ASN A 181 12.45 1.87 -21.17
C ASN A 181 11.17 1.12 -20.74
N ASP A 182 10.01 1.63 -21.17
CA ASP A 182 8.68 1.10 -20.80
C ASP A 182 8.51 -0.38 -21.17
N LYS A 183 9.08 -0.84 -22.29
CA LYS A 183 9.01 -2.24 -22.72
C LYS A 183 9.78 -3.15 -21.76
N GLN A 184 11.03 -2.81 -21.43
CA GLN A 184 11.84 -3.57 -20.47
C GLN A 184 11.19 -3.61 -19.08
N LYS A 185 10.60 -2.48 -18.64
CA LYS A 185 9.88 -2.42 -17.36
C LYS A 185 8.71 -3.39 -17.31
N VAL A 186 7.99 -3.58 -18.42
CA VAL A 186 6.90 -4.55 -18.53
C VAL A 186 7.42 -5.99 -18.63
N GLU A 187 8.48 -6.23 -19.40
CA GLU A 187 9.10 -7.58 -19.53
C GLU A 187 9.64 -8.09 -18.19
N TRP A 188 10.27 -7.22 -17.40
CA TRP A 188 10.87 -7.54 -16.10
C TRP A 188 9.90 -7.42 -14.92
N TYR A 189 8.63 -7.14 -15.18
CA TYR A 189 7.61 -7.04 -14.14
C TYR A 189 7.25 -8.40 -13.57
N ASN A 190 7.41 -8.54 -12.25
CA ASN A 190 6.99 -9.72 -11.51
C ASN A 190 5.74 -9.38 -10.70
N ASP A 191 4.62 -10.06 -10.96
CA ASP A 191 3.35 -9.85 -10.24
C ASP A 191 3.25 -10.63 -8.92
N GLN A 192 4.23 -11.49 -8.65
CA GLN A 192 4.32 -12.26 -7.42
C GLN A 192 4.91 -11.46 -6.27
N VAL A 193 4.78 -12.02 -5.07
CA VAL A 193 5.41 -11.55 -3.83
C VAL A 193 5.98 -12.77 -3.10
N SER A 194 7.24 -12.70 -2.71
CA SER A 194 7.89 -13.74 -1.92
C SER A 194 8.47 -13.19 -0.63
N LYS A 195 8.21 -13.90 0.48
CA LYS A 195 8.86 -13.64 1.77
C LYS A 195 10.39 -13.69 1.67
N ASN A 196 10.94 -14.56 0.81
CA ASN A 196 12.39 -14.65 0.56
C ASN A 196 12.96 -13.43 -0.16
N GLY A 197 12.10 -12.63 -0.78
CA GLY A 197 12.43 -11.37 -1.43
C GLY A 197 12.37 -10.15 -0.54
N MET A 198 11.85 -10.30 0.68
CA MET A 198 11.69 -9.19 1.61
C MET A 198 13.01 -8.86 2.28
N ILE A 199 13.35 -7.57 2.33
CA ILE A 199 14.48 -7.11 3.14
C ILE A 199 14.10 -7.18 4.62
N GLU A 200 15.06 -7.56 5.44
CA GLU A 200 14.89 -7.69 6.89
C GLU A 200 15.82 -6.75 7.62
N GLN A 201 15.34 -6.24 8.75
CA GLN A 201 16.16 -5.48 9.69
C GLN A 201 17.33 -6.30 10.21
N LYS A 202 18.44 -5.62 10.45
CA LYS A 202 19.67 -6.20 11.01
C LYS A 202 19.90 -5.67 12.41
N TYR A 203 20.32 -6.55 13.30
CA TYR A 203 20.50 -6.27 14.71
C TYR A 203 21.87 -6.80 15.15
N LEU A 204 22.36 -6.29 16.27
CA LEU A 204 23.52 -6.87 16.93
C LEU A 204 23.27 -8.30 17.41
N ASP A 205 24.33 -9.08 17.50
CA ASP A 205 24.30 -10.41 18.10
C ASP A 205 23.90 -10.35 19.59
N LYS A 206 23.20 -11.38 20.05
CA LYS A 206 22.84 -11.55 21.46
C LYS A 206 24.04 -11.98 22.31
N PHE A 207 23.94 -11.74 23.61
CA PHE A 207 24.90 -12.20 24.61
C PHE A 207 24.19 -12.90 25.78
N GLU A 208 24.85 -13.91 26.34
CA GLU A 208 24.44 -14.53 27.59
C GLU A 208 25.00 -13.75 28.78
N ASN A 209 24.32 -13.80 29.92
CA ASN A 209 24.80 -13.22 31.16
C ASN A 209 26.17 -13.81 31.52
N LYS A 210 27.21 -12.96 31.48
CA LYS A 210 28.54 -13.31 31.94
C LYS A 210 28.84 -12.58 33.24
N ASN A 211 29.62 -13.19 34.11
CA ASN A 211 30.08 -12.55 35.34
C ASN A 211 31.23 -11.58 35.01
N ASN A 212 31.34 -10.46 35.76
CA ASN A 212 32.27 -9.33 35.62
C ASN A 212 32.01 -8.34 34.46
N PHE A 213 31.16 -7.35 34.72
CA PHE A 213 30.97 -6.17 33.87
C PHE A 213 31.20 -4.87 34.65
N GLU A 214 31.72 -3.85 33.97
CA GLU A 214 31.67 -2.47 34.45
C GLU A 214 30.40 -1.79 33.95
N ALA A 215 29.57 -1.29 34.86
CA ALA A 215 28.38 -0.56 34.47
C ALA A 215 28.76 0.80 33.86
N LEU A 216 28.19 1.12 32.70
CA LEU A 216 28.26 2.47 32.12
C LEU A 216 26.95 3.21 32.38
N ASN A 217 27.06 4.47 32.79
CA ASN A 217 25.91 5.37 32.87
C ASN A 217 25.88 6.26 31.63
N TYR A 218 24.84 6.14 30.81
CA TYR A 218 24.63 6.94 29.62
C TYR A 218 23.14 7.29 29.47
N ASN A 219 22.83 8.55 29.16
CA ASN A 219 21.46 8.99 28.92
C ASN A 219 21.07 8.76 27.45
N PHE A 220 20.20 7.79 27.20
CA PHE A 220 19.80 7.41 25.85
C PHE A 220 18.76 8.34 25.21
N ASN A 221 18.18 9.30 25.93
CA ASN A 221 17.04 10.06 25.42
C ASN A 221 17.34 10.80 24.10
N ASP A 222 18.47 11.51 24.03
CA ASP A 222 18.85 12.23 22.80
C ASP A 222 19.18 11.26 21.65
N LEU A 223 19.93 10.17 21.95
CA LEU A 223 20.31 9.17 20.96
C LEU A 223 19.09 8.48 20.33
N ILE A 224 18.12 8.07 21.15
CA ILE A 224 16.88 7.44 20.68
C ILE A 224 16.03 8.44 19.89
N SER A 225 15.88 9.67 20.38
CA SER A 225 15.05 10.68 19.71
C SER A 225 15.53 11.04 18.30
N LYS A 226 16.84 10.87 18.04
CA LYS A 226 17.51 11.07 16.75
C LYS A 226 17.80 9.78 15.99
N ASN A 227 17.34 8.63 16.48
CA ASN A 227 17.57 7.35 15.81
C ASN A 227 16.75 7.28 14.51
N PRO A 228 17.39 7.17 13.32
CA PRO A 228 16.67 7.10 12.05
C PRO A 228 15.77 5.86 11.91
N PHE A 229 16.06 4.80 12.67
CA PHE A 229 15.32 3.54 12.62
C PHE A 229 14.10 3.51 13.54
N GLY A 230 13.93 4.48 14.45
CA GLY A 230 12.80 4.59 15.36
C GLY A 230 13.14 4.41 16.84
N PHE A 231 12.09 4.26 17.65
CA PHE A 231 12.18 4.43 19.11
C PHE A 231 12.05 3.12 19.91
N LEU A 232 12.03 1.96 19.23
CA LEU A 232 12.00 0.65 19.89
C LEU A 232 13.41 0.22 20.36
N PRO A 233 13.49 -0.67 21.37
CA PRO A 233 14.72 -1.38 21.72
C PRO A 233 15.43 -2.03 20.53
N SER A 234 14.71 -2.72 19.64
CA SER A 234 15.27 -3.33 18.43
C SER A 234 15.87 -2.29 17.47
N ASN A 235 15.25 -1.12 17.34
CA ASN A 235 15.77 -0.04 16.51
C ASN A 235 17.08 0.53 17.07
N LEU A 236 17.28 0.47 18.39
CA LEU A 236 18.53 0.86 19.01
C LEU A 236 19.64 -0.18 18.72
N SER A 237 19.30 -1.48 18.75
CA SER A 237 20.21 -2.54 18.28
C SER A 237 20.59 -2.36 16.81
N GLN A 238 19.61 -2.01 15.96
CA GLN A 238 19.83 -1.72 14.54
C GLN A 238 20.73 -0.50 14.33
N LEU A 239 20.57 0.57 15.12
CA LEU A 239 21.46 1.73 15.08
C LEU A 239 22.91 1.31 15.35
N PHE A 240 23.14 0.54 16.41
CA PHE A 240 24.49 0.07 16.77
C PHE A 240 25.06 -0.97 15.79
N TYR A 241 24.21 -1.74 15.11
CA TYR A 241 24.62 -2.63 14.03
C TYR A 241 25.33 -1.85 12.92
N TYR A 242 24.78 -0.71 12.50
CA TYR A 242 25.38 0.10 11.43
C TYR A 242 26.49 1.05 11.93
N MET A 243 26.50 1.40 13.22
CA MET A 243 27.44 2.38 13.78
C MET A 243 28.86 1.83 13.89
N ASN A 244 29.84 2.58 13.39
CA ASN A 244 31.25 2.22 13.46
C ASN A 244 31.82 2.32 14.88
N PHE A 245 32.89 1.56 15.13
CA PHE A 245 33.52 1.46 16.44
C PHE A 245 34.08 2.79 16.97
N ASP A 246 34.58 3.66 16.10
CA ASP A 246 35.06 4.99 16.49
C ASP A 246 33.95 5.86 17.07
N SER A 247 32.76 5.81 16.49
CA SER A 247 31.59 6.54 17.00
C SER A 247 31.12 5.96 18.32
N ILE A 248 31.11 4.63 18.48
CA ILE A 248 30.75 3.97 19.73
C ILE A 248 31.74 4.34 20.86
N LYS A 249 33.05 4.31 20.57
CA LYS A 249 34.10 4.72 21.52
C LYS A 249 33.87 6.16 22.00
N LYS A 250 33.61 7.09 21.08
CA LYS A 250 33.34 8.50 21.39
C LYS A 250 32.04 8.68 22.18
N LEU A 251 30.97 7.98 21.78
CA LEU A 251 29.65 8.05 22.41
C LEU A 251 29.70 7.70 23.91
N PHE A 252 30.44 6.64 24.25
CA PHE A 252 30.56 6.15 25.63
C PHE A 252 31.83 6.61 26.35
N ASN A 253 32.60 7.53 25.75
CA ASN A 253 33.86 8.05 26.30
C ASN A 253 34.84 6.95 26.75
N LEU A 254 35.03 5.92 25.92
CA LEU A 254 35.86 4.75 26.26
C LEU A 254 37.35 5.04 26.03
N SER A 255 38.18 4.67 27.00
CA SER A 255 39.64 4.88 26.90
C SER A 255 40.32 4.00 25.85
N ASN A 256 39.76 2.81 25.57
CA ASN A 256 40.30 1.84 24.61
C ASN A 256 39.34 1.67 23.43
N ASP A 257 39.87 1.22 22.29
CA ASP A 257 39.06 0.96 21.09
C ASP A 257 38.05 -0.17 21.32
N VAL A 258 36.93 -0.10 20.63
CA VAL A 258 35.88 -1.12 20.68
C VAL A 258 36.30 -2.30 19.82
N LYS A 259 36.25 -3.50 20.41
CA LYS A 259 36.52 -4.77 19.74
C LYS A 259 35.23 -5.48 19.31
N ASN A 260 34.19 -5.39 20.15
CA ASN A 260 32.92 -6.06 19.91
C ASN A 260 31.78 -5.34 20.65
N ILE A 261 30.57 -5.45 20.11
CA ILE A 261 29.35 -4.94 20.72
C ILE A 261 28.21 -5.94 20.48
N LYS A 262 27.40 -6.17 21.51
CA LYS A 262 26.29 -7.12 21.51
C LYS A 262 25.09 -6.52 22.22
N ALA A 263 23.88 -6.94 21.85
CA ALA A 263 22.66 -6.42 22.47
C ALA A 263 21.61 -7.50 22.72
N ASN A 264 20.87 -7.35 23.81
CA ASN A 264 19.62 -8.05 24.08
C ASN A 264 18.50 -7.02 24.16
N PHE A 265 17.30 -7.35 23.68
CA PHE A 265 16.19 -6.41 23.66
C PHE A 265 14.84 -7.12 23.61
N ASP A 266 13.80 -6.38 23.99
CA ASP A 266 12.42 -6.81 23.93
C ASP A 266 11.52 -5.59 23.68
N ASP A 267 10.95 -5.54 22.48
CA ASP A 267 10.08 -4.45 22.05
C ASP A 267 8.70 -4.51 22.69
N SER A 268 8.24 -5.69 23.11
CA SER A 268 6.92 -5.86 23.75
C SER A 268 6.94 -5.32 25.17
N ASN A 269 8.01 -5.60 25.92
CA ASN A 269 8.20 -5.12 27.29
C ASN A 269 8.94 -3.78 27.37
N GLY A 270 9.61 -3.35 26.29
CA GLY A 270 10.26 -2.05 26.18
C GLY A 270 11.56 -1.96 26.99
N TRP A 271 12.47 -2.93 26.85
CA TRP A 271 13.79 -2.90 27.49
C TRP A 271 14.92 -3.24 26.51
N PHE A 272 16.12 -2.71 26.80
CA PHE A 272 17.33 -2.87 26.00
C PHE A 272 18.56 -3.06 26.89
N GLU A 273 19.46 -3.95 26.49
CA GLU A 273 20.75 -4.19 27.13
C GLU A 273 21.87 -4.17 26.10
N LEU A 274 23.00 -3.57 26.46
CA LEU A 274 24.17 -3.43 25.61
C LEU A 274 25.43 -3.93 26.32
N LEU A 275 26.21 -4.75 25.63
CA LEU A 275 27.53 -5.20 26.06
C LEU A 275 28.58 -4.69 25.09
N ILE A 276 29.58 -3.97 25.59
CA ILE A 276 30.72 -3.47 24.81
C ILE A 276 32.00 -4.11 25.33
N THR A 277 32.75 -4.76 24.46
CA THR A 277 34.08 -5.30 24.77
C THR A 277 35.14 -4.45 24.07
N THR A 278 36.10 -3.94 24.82
CA THR A 278 37.24 -3.18 24.27
C THR A 278 38.41 -4.08 23.87
N THR A 279 39.38 -3.54 23.15
CA THR A 279 40.57 -4.27 22.67
C THR A 279 41.43 -4.86 23.79
N ASN A 280 41.43 -4.28 24.99
CA ASN A 280 42.03 -4.84 26.20
C ASN A 280 41.15 -5.87 26.93
N ASN A 281 40.06 -6.33 26.30
CA ASN A 281 39.08 -7.28 26.84
C ASN A 281 38.31 -6.81 28.09
N LYS A 282 38.26 -5.50 28.36
CA LYS A 282 37.37 -4.94 29.37
C LYS A 282 35.92 -4.96 28.83
N ASN A 283 34.98 -5.39 29.66
CA ASN A 283 33.56 -5.48 29.32
C ASN A 283 32.76 -4.40 30.04
N PHE A 284 32.00 -3.64 29.28
CA PHE A 284 31.09 -2.62 29.77
C PHE A 284 29.64 -3.02 29.49
N TYR A 285 28.76 -2.75 30.45
CA TYR A 285 27.35 -3.14 30.39
C TYR A 285 26.41 -1.97 30.66
N ILE A 286 25.31 -1.92 29.93
CA ILE A 286 24.24 -0.92 30.05
C ILE A 286 22.89 -1.61 29.95
N LYS A 287 21.94 -1.20 30.79
CA LYS A 287 20.53 -1.61 30.71
C LYS A 287 19.61 -0.40 30.85
N ILE A 288 18.62 -0.32 29.98
CA ILE A 288 17.57 0.72 30.00
C ILE A 288 16.19 0.10 29.76
N ASP A 289 15.15 0.79 30.20
CA ASP A 289 13.76 0.45 29.95
C ASP A 289 12.88 1.70 29.77
N THR A 290 11.61 1.49 29.43
CA THR A 290 10.62 2.56 29.25
C THR A 290 10.31 3.35 30.53
N ASN A 291 10.61 2.84 31.72
CA ASN A 291 10.42 3.55 32.99
C ASN A 291 11.56 4.54 33.26
N SER A 292 12.78 4.17 32.84
CA SER A 292 14.01 4.96 33.04
C SER A 292 14.34 5.88 31.86
N THR A 293 13.81 5.60 30.66
CA THR A 293 14.12 6.32 29.42
C THR A 293 12.83 6.69 28.66
N GLN A 294 12.38 7.94 28.77
CA GLN A 294 11.11 8.43 28.22
C GLN A 294 11.00 8.31 26.69
N SER A 295 12.11 8.48 25.98
CA SER A 295 12.14 8.38 24.52
C SER A 295 12.00 6.95 24.01
N LEU A 296 12.31 5.94 24.83
CA LEU A 296 12.15 4.53 24.47
C LEU A 296 10.66 4.18 24.45
N LYS A 297 10.25 3.37 23.48
CA LYS A 297 8.86 2.95 23.29
C LYS A 297 8.75 1.44 23.23
N LYS A 298 7.55 0.94 23.49
CA LYS A 298 7.18 -0.47 23.33
C LYS A 298 6.06 -0.62 22.31
N ASP A 299 5.85 -1.84 21.82
CA ASP A 299 4.87 -2.15 20.77
C ASP A 299 3.46 -1.61 21.10
N LEU A 300 3.05 -1.69 22.37
CA LEU A 300 1.74 -1.19 22.84
C LEU A 300 1.56 0.32 22.61
N ASP A 301 2.62 1.12 22.67
CA ASP A 301 2.52 2.57 22.50
C ASP A 301 2.09 2.94 21.06
N TYR A 302 2.56 2.18 20.07
CA TYR A 302 2.22 2.37 18.65
C TYR A 302 0.78 1.94 18.34
N TYR A 303 0.36 0.80 18.88
CA TYR A 303 -1.02 0.33 18.71
C TYR A 303 -2.01 1.25 19.43
N GLN A 304 -1.68 1.75 20.63
CA GLN A 304 -2.48 2.74 21.33
C GLN A 304 -2.62 4.02 20.49
N PHE A 305 -1.51 4.48 19.92
CA PHE A 305 -1.53 5.63 19.02
C PHE A 305 -2.47 5.40 17.83
N ILE A 306 -2.34 4.28 17.10
CA ILE A 306 -3.24 4.00 15.96
C ILE A 306 -4.70 3.88 16.41
N TYR A 307 -4.96 3.19 17.53
CA TYR A 307 -6.30 3.03 18.09
C TYR A 307 -6.93 4.37 18.42
N ASP A 308 -6.21 5.31 19.04
CA ASP A 308 -6.74 6.62 19.40
C ASP A 308 -7.22 7.41 18.17
N HIS A 309 -6.57 7.23 17.02
CA HIS A 309 -6.84 7.93 15.77
C HIS A 309 -7.86 7.25 14.85
N THR A 310 -8.14 5.97 15.07
CA THR A 310 -8.95 5.14 14.16
C THR A 310 -10.34 4.83 14.71
N PHE A 311 -11.26 4.53 13.79
CA PHE A 311 -12.57 3.91 14.05
C PHE A 311 -13.02 3.15 12.81
N MET A 312 -14.03 2.28 12.94
CA MET A 312 -14.66 1.63 11.80
C MET A 312 -15.85 2.45 11.30
N LEU A 313 -16.00 2.58 9.99
CA LEU A 313 -17.19 3.10 9.30
C LEU A 313 -18.02 1.95 8.73
N LYS A 314 -19.34 2.10 8.72
CA LYS A 314 -20.30 1.29 7.96
C LYS A 314 -21.40 2.15 7.36
N MET A 315 -21.74 1.85 6.11
CA MET A 315 -22.78 2.47 5.32
C MET A 315 -23.63 1.35 4.70
N ASP A 316 -24.91 1.31 5.02
CA ASP A 316 -25.86 0.35 4.45
C ASP A 316 -26.69 1.04 3.36
N PHE A 317 -26.87 0.38 2.22
CA PHE A 317 -27.62 0.94 1.09
C PHE A 317 -28.22 -0.16 0.21
N LYS A 318 -29.21 0.22 -0.60
CA LYS A 318 -29.75 -0.61 -1.68
C LYS A 318 -29.08 -0.29 -3.01
N ARG A 319 -28.79 -1.33 -3.78
CA ARG A 319 -28.25 -1.20 -5.13
C ARG A 319 -28.85 -2.22 -6.09
N TRP A 320 -28.68 -1.95 -7.37
CA TRP A 320 -28.93 -2.93 -8.41
C TRP A 320 -27.83 -4.00 -8.43
N ASN A 321 -28.26 -5.23 -8.63
CA ASN A 321 -27.39 -6.37 -8.84
C ASN A 321 -27.74 -7.02 -10.18
N LYS A 322 -26.81 -6.94 -11.12
CA LYS A 322 -26.85 -7.67 -12.37
C LYS A 322 -26.12 -8.99 -12.16
N ASP A 323 -26.86 -10.09 -12.16
CA ASP A 323 -26.26 -11.41 -11.96
C ASP A 323 -25.44 -11.79 -13.21
N PRO A 324 -24.14 -12.12 -13.07
CA PRO A 324 -23.29 -12.43 -14.21
C PRO A 324 -23.64 -13.77 -14.89
N TYR A 325 -24.44 -14.63 -14.25
CA TYR A 325 -24.81 -15.97 -14.72
C TYR A 325 -26.32 -16.16 -14.92
N THR A 326 -27.16 -15.34 -14.28
CA THR A 326 -28.63 -15.40 -14.43
C THR A 326 -29.19 -14.10 -15.00
N TRP A 327 -30.32 -14.18 -15.69
CA TRP A 327 -31.01 -13.00 -16.25
C TRP A 327 -31.95 -12.33 -15.22
N LYS A 328 -31.69 -12.56 -13.92
CA LYS A 328 -32.53 -12.07 -12.82
C LYS A 328 -31.83 -10.93 -12.12
N ASP A 329 -31.92 -9.78 -12.74
CA ASP A 329 -31.56 -8.53 -12.10
C ASP A 329 -32.45 -8.31 -10.86
N SER A 330 -31.86 -7.81 -9.78
CA SER A 330 -32.59 -7.58 -8.53
C SER A 330 -31.99 -6.43 -7.73
N ILE A 331 -32.82 -5.86 -6.87
CA ILE A 331 -32.36 -4.93 -5.84
C ILE A 331 -31.90 -5.73 -4.63
N VAL A 332 -30.68 -5.46 -4.19
CA VAL A 332 -30.10 -6.07 -3.00
C VAL A 332 -29.72 -5.00 -2.00
N THR A 333 -29.88 -5.32 -0.72
CA THR A 333 -29.21 -4.58 0.35
C THR A 333 -27.74 -4.97 0.36
N ASP A 334 -26.86 -3.97 0.34
CA ASP A 334 -25.42 -4.12 0.42
C ASP A 334 -24.89 -3.17 1.50
N PHE A 335 -23.63 -3.35 1.88
CA PHE A 335 -22.95 -2.45 2.78
C PHE A 335 -21.53 -2.17 2.32
N LYS A 336 -21.02 -1.01 2.72
CA LYS A 336 -19.62 -0.63 2.60
C LYS A 336 -19.11 -0.18 3.95
N GLY A 337 -17.85 -0.51 4.23
CA GLY A 337 -17.26 -0.21 5.52
C GLY A 337 -15.82 -0.66 5.59
N GLY A 338 -15.14 -0.18 6.62
CA GLY A 338 -13.71 -0.36 6.83
C GLY A 338 -13.20 0.63 7.85
N THR A 339 -11.89 0.67 8.03
CA THR A 339 -11.22 1.58 8.95
C THR A 339 -11.11 2.97 8.36
N MET A 340 -11.32 3.98 9.20
CA MET A 340 -11.04 5.38 8.94
C MET A 340 -10.18 5.94 10.06
N TRP A 341 -9.41 6.98 9.77
CA TRP A 341 -8.63 7.70 10.79
C TRP A 341 -8.59 9.20 10.53
N VAL A 342 -8.42 9.96 11.60
CA VAL A 342 -8.39 11.43 11.55
C VAL A 342 -7.03 11.90 11.09
N VAL A 343 -7.03 12.73 10.05
CA VAL A 343 -5.82 13.35 9.50
C VAL A 343 -5.57 14.69 10.18
N ASP A 344 -6.58 15.56 10.19
CA ASP A 344 -6.50 16.93 10.72
C ASP A 344 -7.93 17.49 10.95
N ARG A 345 -8.03 18.63 11.61
CA ARG A 345 -9.29 19.41 11.73
C ARG A 345 -9.23 20.67 10.87
N ILE A 346 -10.34 21.00 10.20
CA ILE A 346 -10.49 22.25 9.46
C ILE A 346 -10.85 23.37 10.43
N VAL A 347 -10.17 24.50 10.33
CA VAL A 347 -10.40 25.69 11.16
C VAL A 347 -11.29 26.67 10.42
N ASN A 348 -12.56 26.76 10.84
CA ASN A 348 -13.54 27.70 10.28
C ASN A 348 -13.80 28.84 11.26
N ASP A 349 -13.94 30.08 10.78
CA ASP A 349 -14.19 31.24 11.65
C ASP A 349 -15.54 31.17 12.38
N ASP A 350 -16.53 30.51 11.78
CA ASP A 350 -17.88 30.33 12.34
C ASP A 350 -17.99 29.11 13.29
N GLU A 351 -16.91 28.38 13.54
CA GLU A 351 -16.91 27.11 14.28
C GLU A 351 -17.37 27.25 15.75
N LYS A 352 -17.19 28.43 16.34
CA LYS A 352 -17.72 28.75 17.69
C LYS A 352 -19.24 28.68 17.75
N ASN A 353 -19.92 28.96 16.64
CA ASN A 353 -21.38 29.00 16.54
C ASN A 353 -21.96 27.74 15.86
N SER A 354 -21.11 26.77 15.49
CA SER A 354 -21.50 25.51 14.86
C SER A 354 -21.61 24.39 15.90
N ASP A 355 -22.65 23.57 15.83
CA ASP A 355 -22.78 22.32 16.62
C ASP A 355 -21.92 21.17 16.07
N TYR A 356 -21.14 21.42 15.02
CA TYR A 356 -20.32 20.42 14.33
C TYR A 356 -18.84 20.75 14.37
N TRP A 357 -18.03 19.71 14.47
CA TRP A 357 -16.62 19.70 14.07
C TRP A 357 -16.49 19.34 12.59
N ASP A 358 -15.60 20.02 11.87
CA ASP A 358 -15.29 19.74 10.46
C ASP A 358 -13.90 19.06 10.37
N LEU A 359 -13.87 17.78 10.07
CA LEU A 359 -12.68 16.93 10.18
C LEU A 359 -12.29 16.34 8.83
N LEU A 360 -10.98 16.20 8.64
CA LEU A 360 -10.39 15.46 7.53
C LEU A 360 -10.10 14.04 7.98
N PHE A 361 -10.65 13.06 7.26
CA PHE A 361 -10.44 11.63 7.53
C PHE A 361 -9.84 10.94 6.32
N ALA A 362 -8.95 9.98 6.54
CA ALA A 362 -8.41 9.15 5.47
C ALA A 362 -8.95 7.73 5.53
N THR A 363 -9.19 7.15 4.35
CA THR A 363 -9.55 5.75 4.15
C THR A 363 -9.23 5.30 2.73
N ASN A 364 -9.53 4.06 2.36
CA ASN A 364 -9.43 3.61 0.96
C ASN A 364 -10.65 4.05 0.14
N ILE A 365 -10.47 4.19 -1.17
CA ILE A 365 -11.59 4.48 -2.08
C ILE A 365 -12.63 3.36 -1.98
N HIS A 366 -12.21 2.10 -1.95
CA HIS A 366 -13.15 0.97 -1.91
C HIS A 366 -13.92 0.84 -0.58
N VAL A 367 -13.48 1.52 0.47
CA VAL A 367 -14.20 1.64 1.75
C VAL A 367 -15.30 2.69 1.65
N PHE A 368 -15.03 3.82 1.00
CA PHE A 368 -16.00 4.92 0.81
C PHE A 368 -16.66 4.95 -0.57
N THR A 369 -16.67 3.82 -1.29
CA THR A 369 -17.22 3.77 -2.65
C THR A 369 -18.73 3.56 -2.65
N LEU A 370 -19.46 4.46 -3.30
CA LEU A 370 -20.91 4.40 -3.46
C LEU A 370 -21.35 4.34 -4.93
N ASN A 371 -20.40 4.17 -5.86
CA ASN A 371 -20.69 4.14 -7.29
C ASN A 371 -21.62 2.97 -7.67
N LYS A 372 -21.46 1.78 -7.06
CA LYS A 372 -22.36 0.64 -7.30
C LYS A 372 -23.81 0.92 -6.89
N ALA A 373 -24.03 1.86 -5.97
CA ALA A 373 -25.37 2.28 -5.60
C ALA A 373 -25.89 3.34 -6.56
N PHE A 374 -25.15 4.43 -6.75
CA PHE A 374 -25.71 5.64 -7.35
C PHE A 374 -25.32 5.86 -8.82
N ASP A 375 -24.32 5.16 -9.36
CA ASP A 375 -23.92 5.28 -10.76
C ASP A 375 -24.76 4.37 -11.67
N ARG A 376 -25.86 4.92 -12.20
CA ARG A 376 -26.77 4.23 -13.12
C ARG A 376 -26.05 3.72 -14.39
N SER A 377 -25.01 4.41 -14.84
CA SER A 377 -24.29 4.07 -16.08
C SER A 377 -23.57 2.72 -16.03
N LEU A 378 -23.33 2.18 -14.83
CA LEU A 378 -22.78 0.84 -14.65
C LEU A 378 -23.76 -0.27 -15.08
N TYR A 379 -25.05 0.05 -15.17
CA TYR A 379 -26.13 -0.92 -15.38
C TYR A 379 -26.90 -0.66 -16.67
N PHE A 380 -27.08 0.61 -17.04
CA PHE A 380 -27.84 1.03 -18.21
C PHE A 380 -27.10 2.09 -19.02
N ASN A 381 -26.96 1.85 -20.32
CA ASN A 381 -26.45 2.86 -21.26
C ASN A 381 -27.40 4.08 -21.36
N LYS A 382 -26.86 5.25 -21.71
CA LYS A 382 -27.63 6.50 -21.91
C LYS A 382 -28.84 6.36 -22.82
N ASP A 383 -28.78 5.48 -23.82
CA ASP A 383 -29.87 5.26 -24.79
C ASP A 383 -30.63 3.95 -24.57
N SER A 384 -30.40 3.26 -23.46
CA SER A 384 -31.15 2.04 -23.12
C SER A 384 -32.65 2.31 -22.93
N ASN A 385 -33.48 1.43 -23.50
CA ASN A 385 -34.96 1.43 -23.38
C ASN A 385 -35.47 0.52 -22.23
N HIS A 386 -34.57 0.03 -21.37
CA HIS A 386 -34.95 -0.83 -20.24
C HIS A 386 -35.87 -0.07 -19.27
N SER A 387 -37.00 -0.66 -18.86
CA SER A 387 -37.99 -0.03 -17.97
C SER A 387 -37.36 0.49 -16.67
N ASP A 388 -36.49 -0.33 -16.09
CA ASP A 388 -35.92 -0.08 -14.77
C ASP A 388 -34.87 1.04 -14.75
N LYS A 389 -34.43 1.50 -15.92
CA LYS A 389 -33.57 2.68 -16.03
C LYS A 389 -34.29 3.94 -15.56
N ASN A 390 -35.60 4.03 -15.83
CA ASN A 390 -36.40 5.21 -15.48
C ASN A 390 -36.83 5.19 -14.00
N SER A 391 -37.07 4.01 -13.43
CA SER A 391 -37.39 3.81 -12.02
C SER A 391 -36.16 3.55 -11.13
N TRP A 392 -34.93 3.59 -11.68
CA TRP A 392 -33.66 3.37 -10.97
C TRP A 392 -33.60 4.05 -9.60
N HIS A 393 -33.99 5.32 -9.58
CA HIS A 393 -33.91 6.21 -8.43
C HIS A 393 -34.87 5.82 -7.29
N GLU A 394 -35.93 5.06 -7.58
CA GLU A 394 -36.90 4.60 -6.58
C GLU A 394 -36.33 3.48 -5.70
N TYR A 395 -35.34 2.74 -6.22
CA TYR A 395 -34.79 1.55 -5.57
C TYR A 395 -33.50 1.82 -4.78
N VAL A 396 -32.73 2.82 -5.20
CA VAL A 396 -31.42 3.13 -4.62
C VAL A 396 -31.58 4.14 -3.48
N LYS A 397 -31.30 3.70 -2.26
CA LYS A 397 -31.31 4.55 -1.07
C LYS A 397 -30.41 3.99 0.02
N PHE A 398 -29.98 4.87 0.93
CA PHE A 398 -29.39 4.43 2.17
C PHE A 398 -30.43 3.71 3.05
N GLU A 399 -29.96 2.75 3.83
CA GLU A 399 -30.78 1.96 4.73
C GLU A 399 -30.33 2.15 6.18
N ASN A 400 -31.28 2.30 7.09
CA ASN A 400 -31.04 2.29 8.53
C ASN A 400 -31.29 0.86 9.07
N ASN A 401 -30.61 -0.14 8.49
CA ASN A 401 -30.78 -1.54 8.91
C ASN A 401 -29.84 -1.85 10.06
N ASN A 402 -30.33 -1.98 11.30
CA ASN A 402 -29.56 -2.59 12.39
C ASN A 402 -30.44 -3.31 13.42
N TYR A 403 -30.29 -4.63 13.49
CA TYR A 403 -31.11 -5.53 14.32
C TYR A 403 -30.68 -5.66 15.79
N ASN A 404 -29.61 -4.97 16.25
CA ASN A 404 -29.11 -5.07 17.63
C ASN A 404 -28.26 -3.83 18.03
N MET A 405 -28.87 -2.65 18.21
CA MET A 405 -28.16 -1.44 18.62
C MET A 405 -28.84 -0.72 19.79
N GLU A 406 -28.06 -0.10 20.66
CA GLU A 406 -28.59 0.76 21.74
C GLU A 406 -29.28 1.99 21.12
N ASN A 407 -30.58 2.07 21.36
CA ASN A 407 -31.61 2.99 20.85
C ASN A 407 -31.37 4.51 21.05
N ARG A 408 -30.17 5.08 20.89
CA ARG A 408 -30.01 6.54 21.11
C ARG A 408 -30.47 7.41 19.93
N TYR A 409 -30.63 6.84 18.73
CA TYR A 409 -31.18 7.52 17.55
C TYR A 409 -32.13 6.65 16.72
N ASN A 410 -32.92 5.78 17.35
CA ASN A 410 -33.99 5.04 16.64
C ASN A 410 -35.09 5.94 16.05
N ASN A 411 -35.05 7.26 16.32
CA ASN A 411 -35.98 8.24 15.78
C ASN A 411 -35.38 9.14 14.69
N SER A 412 -34.13 8.90 14.23
CA SER A 412 -33.66 9.57 13.02
C SER A 412 -34.38 9.00 11.82
N SER A 413 -35.34 9.74 11.25
CA SER A 413 -35.91 9.47 9.93
C SER A 413 -34.84 9.48 8.84
N ASP A 414 -33.74 10.20 9.10
CA ASP A 414 -32.73 10.50 8.09
C ASP A 414 -31.66 9.39 8.07
N PRO A 415 -31.17 9.00 6.89
CA PRO A 415 -30.14 7.98 6.79
C PRO A 415 -28.80 8.44 7.37
N MET A 416 -28.12 7.53 8.08
CA MET A 416 -26.88 7.81 8.80
C MET A 416 -25.76 6.85 8.39
N PHE A 417 -24.51 7.33 8.46
CA PHE A 417 -23.34 6.47 8.50
C PHE A 417 -23.03 6.09 9.95
N TRP A 418 -22.73 4.82 10.13
CA TRP A 418 -22.51 4.22 11.44
C TRP A 418 -21.03 4.07 11.69
N THR A 419 -20.60 4.26 12.93
CA THR A 419 -19.22 4.01 13.34
C THR A 419 -19.16 3.04 14.49
N LEU A 420 -18.10 2.25 14.52
CA LEU A 420 -17.80 1.35 15.63
C LEU A 420 -16.41 1.67 16.16
N LYS A 421 -16.34 1.80 17.48
CA LYS A 421 -15.10 1.83 18.24
C LYS A 421 -15.30 1.07 19.54
N THR A 422 -14.33 0.24 19.86
CA THR A 422 -14.25 -0.45 21.14
C THR A 422 -14.24 0.59 22.26
N ASN A 423 -15.01 0.43 23.34
CA ASN A 423 -15.07 1.41 24.42
C ASN A 423 -13.97 1.14 25.47
N SER A 424 -12.71 1.44 25.15
CA SER A 424 -11.60 1.38 26.10
C SER A 424 -10.72 2.61 26.00
N ASP A 425 -10.36 3.22 27.14
CA ASP A 425 -9.40 4.33 27.17
C ASP A 425 -7.94 3.86 27.00
N LYS A 426 -7.66 2.56 27.20
CA LYS A 426 -6.32 1.96 27.05
C LYS A 426 -6.42 0.53 26.53
N LEU A 427 -5.54 0.18 25.60
CA LEU A 427 -5.39 -1.19 25.12
C LEU A 427 -4.66 -2.04 26.16
N ALA A 428 -5.12 -3.28 26.36
CA ALA A 428 -4.43 -4.26 27.18
C ALA A 428 -3.32 -4.98 26.37
N LEU A 429 -2.32 -5.53 27.06
CA LEU A 429 -1.17 -6.24 26.46
C LEU A 429 -1.57 -7.50 25.65
N LYS A 430 -2.75 -8.08 25.91
CA LYS A 430 -3.32 -9.19 25.14
C LYS A 430 -4.58 -8.71 24.44
N TYR A 431 -4.49 -8.57 23.12
CA TYR A 431 -5.55 -8.08 22.23
C TYR A 431 -6.68 -9.08 21.98
N ASN A 432 -6.57 -10.29 22.52
CA ASN A 432 -7.61 -11.30 22.50
C ASN A 432 -8.34 -11.25 23.82
N ASP A 433 -9.52 -10.62 23.85
CA ASP A 433 -10.64 -11.15 24.63
C ASP A 433 -11.94 -10.45 24.28
N ASP A 434 -12.99 -11.25 24.17
CA ASP A 434 -14.39 -10.96 23.87
C ASP A 434 -15.11 -10.00 24.86
N GLN A 435 -14.36 -9.14 25.57
CA GLN A 435 -14.87 -8.38 26.72
C GLN A 435 -15.38 -6.98 26.39
N THR A 436 -15.21 -6.50 25.16
CA THR A 436 -15.65 -5.14 24.82
C THR A 436 -16.91 -5.17 23.98
N ILE A 437 -18.00 -4.67 24.57
CA ILE A 437 -19.25 -4.40 23.86
C ILE A 437 -18.94 -3.33 22.79
N ASN A 438 -18.72 -3.77 21.56
CA ASN A 438 -18.62 -2.89 20.42
C ASN A 438 -20.01 -2.26 20.20
N LYS A 439 -20.11 -0.94 20.40
CA LYS A 439 -21.35 -0.21 20.16
C LYS A 439 -21.21 0.59 18.89
N TRP A 440 -22.16 0.37 17.99
CA TRP A 440 -22.32 1.20 16.81
C TRP A 440 -23.01 2.51 17.17
N VAL A 441 -22.54 3.59 16.56
CA VAL A 441 -23.00 4.96 16.79
C VAL A 441 -23.39 5.56 15.45
N ALA A 442 -24.56 6.15 15.35
CA ALA A 442 -24.94 6.96 14.19
C ALA A 442 -24.15 8.28 14.24
N SER A 443 -23.17 8.43 13.35
CA SER A 443 -22.10 9.43 13.53
C SER A 443 -22.09 10.53 12.49
N PHE A 444 -22.40 10.21 11.23
CA PHE A 444 -22.40 11.19 10.14
C PHE A 444 -23.72 11.11 9.38
N GLU A 445 -24.28 12.26 9.04
CA GLU A 445 -25.46 12.32 8.17
C GLU A 445 -25.11 11.84 6.77
N ALA A 446 -25.87 10.88 6.22
CA ALA A 446 -25.54 10.26 4.94
C ALA A 446 -25.61 11.24 3.76
N LYS A 447 -26.37 12.34 3.90
CA LYS A 447 -26.46 13.41 2.89
C LYS A 447 -25.11 14.05 2.54
N GLN A 448 -24.08 13.88 3.39
CA GLN A 448 -22.72 14.37 3.12
C GLN A 448 -21.99 13.57 2.03
N TYR A 449 -22.51 12.42 1.59
CA TYR A 449 -21.78 11.47 0.74
C TYR A 449 -21.22 12.04 -0.57
N LEU A 450 -21.90 12.99 -1.22
CA LEU A 450 -21.45 13.60 -2.47
C LEU A 450 -20.31 14.61 -2.27
N ASP A 451 -20.34 15.33 -1.16
CA ASP A 451 -19.40 16.40 -0.84
C ASP A 451 -18.23 15.90 0.03
N ALA A 452 -18.36 14.72 0.63
CA ALA A 452 -17.34 14.16 1.53
C ALA A 452 -16.01 13.85 0.84
N PRO A 453 -15.95 13.21 -0.36
CA PRO A 453 -14.68 12.97 -1.04
C PRO A 453 -13.99 14.27 -1.44
N TYR A 454 -12.98 14.65 -0.66
CA TYR A 454 -12.27 15.91 -0.84
C TYR A 454 -11.05 15.74 -1.76
N TYR A 455 -10.26 14.69 -1.55
CA TYR A 455 -9.05 14.45 -2.33
C TYR A 455 -8.80 12.96 -2.57
N THR A 456 -8.36 12.65 -3.79
CA THR A 456 -7.74 11.38 -4.19
C THR A 456 -6.59 11.73 -5.12
N PRO A 457 -5.41 11.08 -5.01
CA PRO A 457 -4.33 11.35 -5.94
C PRO A 457 -4.71 10.99 -7.37
N ARG A 458 -4.24 11.81 -8.30
CA ARG A 458 -4.39 11.59 -9.73
C ARG A 458 -3.15 12.07 -10.47
N TYR A 459 -2.59 11.21 -11.28
CA TYR A 459 -1.43 11.50 -12.11
C TYR A 459 -1.42 10.63 -13.37
N THR A 460 -0.64 11.06 -14.36
CA THR A 460 -0.47 10.29 -15.59
C THR A 460 0.47 9.12 -15.38
N VAL A 461 0.07 7.96 -15.89
CA VAL A 461 0.84 6.72 -15.87
C VAL A 461 0.94 6.17 -17.28
N SER A 462 2.15 5.78 -17.65
CA SER A 462 2.49 5.10 -18.91
C SER A 462 3.36 3.88 -18.64
N GLY A 463 3.70 3.12 -19.67
CA GLY A 463 4.55 1.94 -19.52
C GLY A 463 3.85 0.84 -18.73
N ILE A 464 2.56 0.67 -19.02
CA ILE A 464 1.70 -0.37 -18.46
C ILE A 464 1.10 -1.17 -19.63
N LYS A 465 0.86 -2.45 -19.41
CA LYS A 465 0.29 -3.37 -20.40
C LYS A 465 -1.02 -3.94 -19.91
N THR A 466 -2.04 -3.98 -20.76
CA THR A 466 -3.33 -4.56 -20.37
C THR A 466 -3.38 -6.07 -20.57
N LYS A 467 -4.26 -6.71 -19.80
CA LYS A 467 -4.55 -8.14 -19.96
C LYS A 467 -5.16 -8.46 -21.31
N THR A 468 -6.17 -7.69 -21.70
CA THR A 468 -6.90 -7.85 -22.95
C THR A 468 -6.88 -6.55 -23.78
N VAL A 469 -7.13 -6.68 -25.09
CA VAL A 469 -7.32 -5.53 -25.99
C VAL A 469 -8.60 -4.77 -25.63
N ASP A 470 -9.63 -5.48 -25.15
CA ASP A 470 -10.90 -4.84 -24.78
C ASP A 470 -10.75 -3.95 -23.54
N ASP A 471 -9.95 -4.37 -22.56
CA ASP A 471 -9.61 -3.53 -21.40
C ASP A 471 -8.92 -2.24 -21.84
N ALA A 472 -7.97 -2.33 -22.79
CA ALA A 472 -7.27 -1.16 -23.34
C ALA A 472 -8.28 -0.15 -23.91
N LYS A 473 -9.20 -0.61 -24.76
CA LYS A 473 -10.21 0.25 -25.40
C LYS A 473 -11.21 0.85 -24.40
N LEU A 474 -11.62 0.09 -23.39
CA LEU A 474 -12.67 0.49 -22.46
C LEU A 474 -12.21 1.48 -21.39
N TYR A 475 -10.95 1.40 -20.96
CA TYR A 475 -10.47 2.09 -19.76
C TYR A 475 -9.29 3.05 -19.97
N PHE A 476 -8.59 3.00 -21.12
CA PHE A 476 -7.36 3.78 -21.31
C PHE A 476 -7.43 4.75 -22.48
N GLU A 477 -6.83 5.92 -22.30
CA GLU A 477 -6.89 7.03 -23.27
C GLU A 477 -6.02 6.81 -24.51
N LYS A 478 -4.93 6.04 -24.39
CA LYS A 478 -4.05 5.69 -25.51
C LYS A 478 -3.68 4.23 -25.48
N GLU A 479 -3.74 3.60 -26.65
CA GLU A 479 -3.20 2.27 -26.93
C GLU A 479 -2.06 2.42 -27.95
N PHE A 480 -0.96 1.74 -27.70
CA PHE A 480 0.18 1.60 -28.60
C PHE A 480 0.44 0.11 -28.89
N ASP A 481 1.28 -0.18 -29.89
CA ASP A 481 1.63 -1.56 -30.28
C ASP A 481 1.88 -2.48 -29.07
N ASP A 482 1.36 -3.71 -29.15
CA ASP A 482 1.47 -4.75 -28.11
C ASP A 482 0.73 -4.45 -26.77
N ARG A 483 -0.47 -3.85 -26.84
CA ARG A 483 -1.37 -3.60 -25.68
C ARG A 483 -0.76 -2.70 -24.60
N MET A 484 0.21 -1.89 -24.98
CA MET A 484 0.81 -0.89 -24.11
C MET A 484 -0.13 0.30 -24.02
N VAL A 485 -0.41 0.77 -22.81
CA VAL A 485 -1.41 1.84 -22.59
C VAL A 485 -0.89 2.96 -21.71
N GLU A 486 -1.60 4.09 -21.78
CA GLU A 486 -1.38 5.27 -20.93
C GLU A 486 -2.73 5.73 -20.39
N THR A 487 -2.75 6.20 -19.14
CA THR A 487 -3.91 6.90 -18.59
C THR A 487 -3.51 8.12 -17.77
N LYS A 488 -4.35 9.16 -17.79
CA LYS A 488 -4.23 10.31 -16.88
C LYS A 488 -4.87 10.09 -15.51
N ASN A 489 -5.48 8.93 -15.31
CA ASN A 489 -6.21 8.57 -14.10
C ASN A 489 -5.44 7.54 -13.25
N GLY A 490 -4.11 7.56 -13.25
CA GLY A 490 -3.33 6.78 -12.28
C GLY A 490 -3.44 7.39 -10.88
N GLY A 491 -3.43 6.56 -9.85
CA GLY A 491 -3.64 7.02 -8.47
C GLY A 491 -3.24 5.98 -7.43
N ALA A 492 -3.80 6.12 -6.25
CA ALA A 492 -3.69 5.18 -5.13
C ALA A 492 -5.10 4.84 -4.65
N ASP A 493 -5.25 3.70 -3.99
CA ASP A 493 -6.49 3.40 -3.27
C ASP A 493 -6.51 4.18 -1.93
N PHE A 494 -6.67 5.48 -2.04
CA PHE A 494 -6.60 6.44 -0.95
C PHE A 494 -7.57 7.58 -1.23
N VAL A 495 -8.39 7.91 -0.23
CA VAL A 495 -9.26 9.08 -0.27
C VAL A 495 -9.18 9.83 1.04
N LEU A 496 -9.07 11.15 0.94
CA LEU A 496 -9.26 12.09 2.04
C LEU A 496 -10.71 12.59 1.97
N LEU A 497 -11.43 12.41 3.06
CA LEU A 497 -12.82 12.79 3.24
C LEU A 497 -12.91 14.03 4.13
N ARG A 498 -13.79 14.97 3.79
CA ARG A 498 -14.19 16.08 4.65
C ARG A 498 -15.58 15.77 5.19
N LEU A 499 -15.69 15.47 6.48
CA LEU A 499 -16.95 15.10 7.11
C LEU A 499 -17.19 15.97 8.35
N LYS A 500 -18.46 16.35 8.54
CA LYS A 500 -18.92 17.05 9.73
C LYS A 500 -19.53 16.06 10.72
N ILE A 501 -19.07 16.12 11.96
CA ILE A 501 -19.58 15.33 13.09
C ILE A 501 -20.11 16.26 14.17
N LYS A 502 -21.27 15.95 14.74
CA LYS A 502 -21.82 16.72 15.87
C LYS A 502 -20.87 16.66 17.07
N LYS A 503 -20.70 17.78 17.75
CA LYS A 503 -19.79 17.90 18.91
C LYS A 503 -20.13 16.88 19.99
N GLU A 504 -21.40 16.64 20.30
CA GLU A 504 -21.79 15.67 21.33
C GLU A 504 -21.56 14.19 20.96
N ILE A 505 -21.35 13.90 19.66
CA ILE A 505 -21.14 12.54 19.15
C ILE A 505 -19.65 12.17 19.16
N LEU A 506 -18.76 13.15 19.04
CA LEU A 506 -17.31 12.91 18.90
C LEU A 506 -16.74 12.01 20.01
N LYS A 507 -17.13 12.23 21.27
CA LYS A 507 -16.69 11.42 22.42
C LYS A 507 -16.94 9.92 22.29
N TYR A 508 -17.90 9.50 21.47
CA TYR A 508 -18.20 8.09 21.24
C TYR A 508 -17.43 7.49 20.05
N VAL A 509 -16.93 8.33 19.14
CA VAL A 509 -16.19 7.91 17.95
C VAL A 509 -14.68 8.04 18.17
N LEU A 510 -14.24 9.12 18.81
CA LEU A 510 -12.84 9.48 19.04
C LEU A 510 -12.67 10.12 20.44
N PRO A 511 -12.78 9.34 21.52
CA PRO A 511 -12.71 9.86 22.88
C PRO A 511 -11.38 10.55 23.21
N ALA A 512 -10.27 10.11 22.62
CA ALA A 512 -8.97 10.75 22.81
C ALA A 512 -8.93 12.16 22.20
N LEU A 513 -9.50 12.35 21.00
CA LEU A 513 -9.61 13.66 20.36
C LEU A 513 -10.55 14.57 21.14
N ASP A 514 -11.71 14.08 21.57
CA ASP A 514 -12.71 14.85 22.33
C ASP A 514 -12.11 15.52 23.59
N LYS A 515 -11.14 14.85 24.25
CA LYS A 515 -10.44 15.39 25.43
C LYS A 515 -9.58 16.61 25.12
N VAL A 516 -9.08 16.76 23.89
CA VAL A 516 -8.08 17.78 23.50
C VAL A 516 -8.54 18.74 22.40
N ILE A 517 -9.61 18.41 21.67
CA ILE A 517 -10.09 19.21 20.53
C ILE A 517 -10.46 20.63 20.96
N GLY A 518 -10.02 21.62 20.17
CA GLY A 518 -10.19 23.04 20.47
C GLY A 518 -9.21 23.60 21.51
N LYS A 519 -8.28 22.79 22.02
CA LYS A 519 -7.25 23.21 22.99
C LYS A 519 -5.85 23.21 22.34
N PRO A 520 -4.85 23.90 22.94
CA PRO A 520 -3.48 23.94 22.39
C PRO A 520 -2.85 22.54 22.17
N GLU A 521 -3.22 21.57 22.99
CA GLU A 521 -2.70 20.19 22.93
C GLU A 521 -3.14 19.44 21.67
N GLU A 522 -4.26 19.84 21.04
CA GLU A 522 -4.81 19.23 19.83
C GLU A 522 -3.76 19.13 18.70
N LYS A 523 -2.89 20.14 18.57
CA LYS A 523 -1.87 20.19 17.53
C LYS A 523 -0.92 18.98 17.56
N THR A 524 -0.67 18.43 18.75
CA THR A 524 0.20 17.27 18.95
C THR A 524 -0.54 15.94 18.85
N TRP A 525 -1.87 15.99 18.88
CA TRP A 525 -2.72 14.83 18.68
C TRP A 525 -2.78 14.49 17.19
N HIS A 526 -3.13 15.44 16.33
CA HIS A 526 -3.27 15.18 14.89
C HIS A 526 -1.98 14.66 14.25
N ILE A 527 -2.09 13.57 13.49
CA ILE A 527 -0.96 13.03 12.72
C ILE A 527 -0.61 13.87 11.49
N GLY A 528 -1.59 14.60 10.93
CA GLY A 528 -1.44 15.29 9.65
C GLY A 528 -1.13 14.29 8.52
N VAL A 529 -0.24 14.69 7.62
CA VAL A 529 0.20 13.84 6.49
C VAL A 529 1.57 13.19 6.74
N GLY A 530 2.09 13.24 7.97
CA GLY A 530 3.42 12.75 8.30
C GLY A 530 4.57 13.64 7.77
N LYS A 531 5.80 13.19 8.02
CA LYS A 531 7.06 13.81 7.58
C LYS A 531 7.38 13.41 6.16
N LYS A 532 7.99 14.34 5.41
CA LYS A 532 8.49 14.11 4.05
C LYS A 532 9.73 13.23 4.08
N GLU A 533 9.55 11.94 3.83
CA GLU A 533 10.63 10.97 3.70
C GLU A 533 10.22 9.78 2.81
N LYS A 534 11.17 9.33 1.97
CA LYS A 534 11.04 8.06 1.27
C LYS A 534 11.14 6.91 2.26
N PHE A 535 10.11 6.08 2.26
CA PHE A 535 10.03 4.94 3.17
C PHE A 535 10.97 3.80 2.77
N SER A 536 11.49 3.08 3.77
CA SER A 536 12.29 1.86 3.60
C SER A 536 11.78 0.77 4.55
N PRO A 537 11.63 -0.49 4.12
CA PRO A 537 11.17 -1.58 4.98
C PRO A 537 12.12 -1.89 6.16
N LEU A 538 13.31 -1.28 6.20
CA LEU A 538 14.23 -1.35 7.34
C LEU A 538 13.77 -0.58 8.57
N LYS A 539 12.73 0.24 8.47
CA LYS A 539 12.14 0.94 9.61
C LYS A 539 10.90 0.18 10.06
N THR A 540 10.79 -0.25 11.31
CA THR A 540 9.69 -1.11 11.78
C THR A 540 8.34 -0.48 11.48
N GLN A 541 7.40 -1.27 10.96
CA GLN A 541 6.06 -0.83 10.60
C GLN A 541 5.04 -1.32 11.60
N PHE A 542 4.10 -0.45 11.95
CA PHE A 542 2.92 -0.79 12.73
C PHE A 542 1.69 -0.39 11.92
N TYR A 543 0.77 -1.32 11.76
CA TYR A 543 -0.48 -1.04 11.06
C TYR A 543 -1.63 -1.76 11.76
N ALA A 544 -2.73 -1.04 11.95
CA ALA A 544 -3.85 -1.52 12.74
C ALA A 544 -5.16 -0.84 12.34
N GLY A 545 -6.27 -1.54 12.58
CA GLY A 545 -7.62 -1.09 12.30
C GLY A 545 -8.63 -2.11 12.76
N TYR A 546 -9.76 -2.23 12.07
CA TYR A 546 -10.92 -2.99 12.53
C TYR A 546 -11.32 -4.16 11.61
N PRO A 547 -10.45 -5.16 11.36
CA PRO A 547 -10.90 -6.41 10.74
C PRO A 547 -12.00 -7.07 11.58
N ASP A 548 -13.00 -7.63 10.91
CA ASP A 548 -14.14 -8.30 11.55
C ASP A 548 -14.73 -7.53 12.75
N TYR A 549 -14.81 -6.20 12.63
CA TYR A 549 -15.37 -5.30 13.63
C TYR A 549 -14.61 -5.25 14.97
N LYS A 550 -13.36 -5.71 15.03
CA LYS A 550 -12.52 -5.69 16.24
C LYS A 550 -11.18 -5.02 15.97
N PHE A 551 -10.68 -4.22 16.91
CA PHE A 551 -9.38 -3.60 16.74
C PHE A 551 -8.26 -4.65 16.76
N LYS A 552 -7.47 -4.70 15.69
CA LYS A 552 -6.34 -5.61 15.53
C LYS A 552 -5.18 -4.86 14.89
N GLY A 553 -3.98 -5.13 15.37
CA GLY A 553 -2.74 -4.56 14.84
C GLY A 553 -1.72 -5.62 14.50
N ASN A 554 -0.80 -5.27 13.60
CA ASN A 554 0.35 -6.07 13.23
C ASN A 554 1.61 -5.19 13.22
N LYS A 555 2.73 -5.81 13.57
CA LYS A 555 4.07 -5.24 13.55
C LYS A 555 4.91 -6.01 12.54
N SER A 556 5.54 -5.29 11.63
CA SER A 556 6.44 -5.88 10.64
C SER A 556 7.85 -5.30 10.73
N THR A 557 8.85 -6.18 10.74
CA THR A 557 10.28 -5.84 10.80
C THR A 557 10.99 -6.09 9.46
N GLY A 558 10.25 -5.97 8.36
CA GLY A 558 10.75 -6.20 7.01
C GLY A 558 9.66 -6.10 5.96
N GLY A 559 10.04 -6.23 4.70
CA GLY A 559 9.08 -6.17 3.60
C GLY A 559 9.75 -5.90 2.27
N ILE A 560 8.95 -5.61 1.26
CA ILE A 560 9.44 -5.22 -0.06
C ILE A 560 8.49 -4.21 -0.71
N ILE A 561 9.03 -3.20 -1.38
CA ILE A 561 8.22 -2.18 -2.05
C ILE A 561 8.08 -2.53 -3.54
N SER A 562 6.85 -2.77 -3.99
CA SER A 562 6.51 -2.77 -5.40
C SER A 562 6.32 -1.33 -5.85
N ALA A 563 7.18 -0.84 -6.74
CA ALA A 563 7.20 0.56 -7.13
C ALA A 563 5.94 0.97 -7.93
N SER A 564 5.50 0.12 -8.85
CA SER A 564 4.28 0.32 -9.65
C SER A 564 3.85 -1.00 -10.30
N LYS A 565 2.55 -1.18 -10.54
CA LYS A 565 2.05 -2.29 -11.38
C LYS A 565 2.33 -1.99 -12.85
N ARG A 566 2.95 -2.92 -13.57
CA ARG A 566 3.21 -2.79 -15.02
C ARG A 566 2.24 -3.56 -15.89
N TYR A 567 1.43 -4.42 -15.27
CA TYR A 567 0.37 -5.14 -15.94
C TYR A 567 -0.93 -4.97 -15.17
N VAL A 568 -2.00 -4.63 -15.88
CA VAL A 568 -3.25 -4.20 -15.26
C VAL A 568 -4.48 -4.71 -16.01
N ASP A 569 -5.60 -4.76 -15.31
CA ASP A 569 -6.92 -4.99 -15.87
C ASP A 569 -8.00 -4.10 -15.23
N ALA A 570 -9.27 -4.37 -15.55
CA ALA A 570 -10.40 -3.59 -15.06
C ALA A 570 -10.55 -3.61 -13.53
N ASP A 571 -10.11 -4.69 -12.86
CA ASP A 571 -10.26 -4.87 -11.41
C ASP A 571 -9.26 -4.01 -10.60
N ASP A 572 -8.21 -3.51 -11.26
CA ASP A 572 -7.24 -2.59 -10.67
C ASP A 572 -7.76 -1.15 -10.52
N PHE A 573 -8.95 -0.86 -11.05
CA PHE A 573 -9.56 0.46 -10.91
C PHE A 573 -10.44 0.57 -9.67
N GLN A 574 -10.34 1.72 -9.00
CA GLN A 574 -11.23 2.11 -7.90
C GLN A 574 -12.01 3.36 -8.28
N SER A 575 -13.24 3.46 -7.82
CA SER A 575 -14.14 4.56 -8.20
C SER A 575 -14.80 5.20 -6.99
N LEU A 576 -14.81 6.53 -6.97
CA LEU A 576 -15.60 7.35 -6.07
C LEU A 576 -16.84 7.86 -6.80
N TRP A 577 -17.92 8.04 -6.03
CA TRP A 577 -19.10 8.77 -6.45
C TRP A 577 -19.09 10.12 -5.73
N VAL A 578 -19.05 11.21 -6.49
CA VAL A 578 -18.86 12.57 -5.95
C VAL A 578 -19.88 13.52 -6.55
N LYS A 579 -20.04 14.70 -5.95
CA LYS A 579 -20.87 15.75 -6.51
C LYS A 579 -20.45 16.14 -7.92
N TYR A 580 -21.43 16.36 -8.79
CA TYR A 580 -21.19 16.79 -10.15
C TYR A 580 -20.50 18.15 -10.19
N ASN A 581 -19.47 18.25 -11.03
CA ASN A 581 -18.86 19.50 -11.43
C ASN A 581 -18.55 19.40 -12.92
N GLU A 582 -19.04 20.35 -13.73
CA GLU A 582 -18.96 20.25 -15.20
C GLU A 582 -17.52 20.14 -15.71
N ASN A 583 -16.62 20.98 -15.18
CA ASN A 583 -15.21 21.01 -15.60
C ASN A 583 -14.49 19.72 -15.20
N GLU A 584 -14.68 19.28 -13.97
CA GLU A 584 -14.10 18.02 -13.50
C GLU A 584 -14.69 16.82 -14.24
N ASN A 585 -15.98 16.79 -14.56
CA ASN A 585 -16.60 15.70 -15.30
C ASN A 585 -16.02 15.58 -16.72
N LYS A 586 -15.91 16.70 -17.43
CA LYS A 586 -15.29 16.76 -18.76
C LYS A 586 -13.84 16.30 -18.75
N ASP A 587 -13.13 16.48 -17.63
CA ASP A 587 -11.76 16.02 -17.47
C ASP A 587 -11.68 14.54 -17.04
N TRP A 588 -12.25 14.16 -15.89
CA TRP A 588 -12.17 12.82 -15.33
C TRP A 588 -12.81 11.75 -16.23
N ASN A 589 -13.91 12.09 -16.90
CA ASN A 589 -14.68 11.19 -17.76
C ASN A 589 -14.52 11.53 -19.26
N SER A 590 -13.37 12.12 -19.65
CA SER A 590 -13.13 12.52 -21.05
C SER A 590 -13.06 11.34 -22.02
N HIS A 591 -12.62 10.17 -21.55
CA HIS A 591 -12.44 8.98 -22.38
C HIS A 591 -13.75 8.54 -23.03
N ASN A 592 -13.73 8.32 -24.34
CA ASN A 592 -14.91 7.95 -25.15
C ASN A 592 -16.17 8.80 -24.86
N GLN A 593 -15.99 10.09 -24.56
CA GLN A 593 -17.07 11.02 -24.22
C GLN A 593 -17.97 10.55 -23.05
N LYS A 594 -17.47 9.69 -22.15
CA LYS A 594 -18.23 9.18 -20.99
C LYS A 594 -18.78 10.29 -20.09
N TYR A 595 -18.19 11.48 -20.11
CA TYR A 595 -18.72 12.66 -19.40
C TYR A 595 -20.19 12.96 -19.75
N GLN A 596 -20.65 12.59 -20.95
CA GLN A 596 -22.03 12.81 -21.40
C GLN A 596 -23.05 11.99 -20.60
N GLU A 597 -22.64 10.88 -19.97
CA GLU A 597 -23.48 10.07 -19.08
C GLU A 597 -23.90 10.85 -17.83
N TYR A 598 -23.05 11.77 -17.36
CA TYR A 598 -23.23 12.47 -16.09
C TYR A 598 -23.72 13.91 -16.28
N THR A 599 -24.04 14.35 -17.49
CA THR A 599 -24.48 15.75 -17.75
C THR A 599 -25.81 16.10 -17.09
N GLU A 600 -26.68 15.11 -16.93
CA GLU A 600 -27.97 15.25 -16.25
C GLU A 600 -28.00 14.39 -14.98
N PRO A 601 -28.71 14.80 -13.92
CA PRO A 601 -28.86 14.00 -12.70
C PRO A 601 -29.61 12.69 -12.95
N PHE A 602 -29.26 11.63 -12.22
CA PHE A 602 -29.96 10.33 -12.28
C PHE A 602 -31.20 10.23 -11.39
N LYS A 603 -31.35 11.13 -10.41
CA LYS A 603 -32.46 11.17 -9.44
C LYS A 603 -33.03 12.58 -9.33
N GLU A 604 -32.53 13.37 -8.39
CA GLU A 604 -32.95 14.74 -8.12
C GLU A 604 -31.78 15.70 -8.43
N GLN A 605 -32.10 16.95 -8.75
CA GLN A 605 -31.10 17.95 -9.14
C GLN A 605 -30.08 18.25 -8.02
N ASN A 606 -30.48 18.09 -6.75
CA ASN A 606 -29.62 18.23 -5.56
C ASN A 606 -28.73 16.99 -5.29
N GLU A 607 -28.98 15.84 -5.93
CA GLU A 607 -28.21 14.60 -5.82
C GLU A 607 -27.43 14.28 -7.11
N HIS A 608 -27.12 15.33 -7.88
CA HIS A 608 -26.36 15.21 -9.11
C HIS A 608 -24.91 14.81 -8.81
N GLY A 609 -24.55 13.58 -9.17
CA GLY A 609 -23.21 13.03 -8.99
C GLY A 609 -22.51 12.67 -10.29
N MET A 610 -21.20 12.45 -10.18
CA MET A 610 -20.34 11.94 -11.24
C MET A 610 -19.32 10.95 -10.66
N ARG A 611 -18.77 10.11 -11.53
CA ARG A 611 -17.72 9.18 -11.16
C ARG A 611 -16.33 9.82 -11.25
N LYS A 612 -15.48 9.54 -10.25
CA LYS A 612 -14.03 9.73 -10.32
C LYS A 612 -13.36 8.37 -10.19
N GLN A 613 -12.77 7.87 -11.26
CA GLN A 613 -12.15 6.55 -11.33
C GLN A 613 -10.63 6.69 -11.42
N VAL A 614 -9.89 5.91 -10.62
CA VAL A 614 -8.42 5.86 -10.62
C VAL A 614 -7.93 4.43 -10.79
N LEU A 615 -6.84 4.25 -11.54
CA LEU A 615 -6.08 3.01 -11.61
C LEU A 615 -5.09 2.97 -10.44
N ILE A 616 -5.10 1.92 -9.64
CA ILE A 616 -4.13 1.76 -8.54
C ILE A 616 -2.73 1.55 -9.13
N GLN A 617 -1.89 2.58 -9.03
CA GLN A 617 -0.53 2.62 -9.60
C GLN A 617 0.53 3.08 -8.61
N HIS A 618 0.11 3.54 -7.43
CA HIS A 618 1.02 4.04 -6.42
C HIS A 618 1.84 2.91 -5.78
N SER A 619 3.00 3.26 -5.23
CA SER A 619 3.90 2.25 -4.67
C SER A 619 3.26 1.54 -3.48
N THR A 620 3.41 0.23 -3.47
CA THR A 620 2.86 -0.67 -2.45
C THR A 620 3.99 -1.29 -1.64
N LEU A 621 3.96 -1.12 -0.33
CA LEU A 621 4.76 -1.93 0.59
C LEU A 621 4.03 -3.24 0.86
N TRP A 622 4.68 -4.35 0.58
CA TRP A 622 4.30 -5.68 1.04
C TRP A 622 5.04 -5.99 2.34
N THR A 623 4.31 -6.12 3.44
CA THR A 623 4.88 -6.35 4.77
C THR A 623 5.28 -7.81 4.97
N LYS A 624 6.33 -8.04 5.75
CA LYS A 624 6.68 -9.38 6.22
C LYS A 624 5.75 -9.79 7.35
N ILE A 625 5.08 -10.93 7.19
CA ILE A 625 4.22 -11.54 8.21
C ILE A 625 4.81 -12.90 8.57
N ASP A 626 5.15 -13.09 9.84
CA ASP A 626 5.73 -14.34 10.32
C ASP A 626 4.67 -15.33 10.79
N ASN A 627 3.64 -14.85 11.49
CA ASN A 627 2.47 -15.65 11.86
C ASN A 627 1.24 -15.18 11.06
N LYS A 628 0.61 -16.11 10.33
CA LYS A 628 -0.60 -15.83 9.53
C LYS A 628 -1.73 -15.24 10.37
N GLU A 629 -1.84 -15.62 11.64
CA GLU A 629 -2.87 -15.10 12.55
C GLU A 629 -2.73 -13.61 12.82
N ASP A 630 -1.54 -13.04 12.62
CA ASP A 630 -1.30 -11.60 12.81
C ASP A 630 -1.75 -10.80 11.59
N ALA A 631 -1.96 -11.43 10.43
CA ALA A 631 -2.35 -10.72 9.22
C ALA A 631 -3.67 -9.98 9.42
N LEU A 632 -3.75 -8.76 8.89
CA LEU A 632 -5.01 -8.04 8.83
C LEU A 632 -5.80 -8.56 7.62
N ASP A 633 -6.98 -9.07 7.87
CA ASP A 633 -7.85 -9.75 6.90
C ASP A 633 -9.09 -8.90 6.57
N SER A 634 -10.25 -9.52 6.37
CA SER A 634 -11.48 -8.86 5.93
C SER A 634 -11.89 -7.71 6.87
N GLY A 635 -12.22 -6.55 6.30
CA GLY A 635 -12.60 -5.36 7.07
C GLY A 635 -11.44 -4.49 7.55
N SER A 636 -10.19 -4.94 7.40
CA SER A 636 -9.00 -4.14 7.74
C SER A 636 -8.62 -3.07 6.72
N SER A 637 -9.33 -3.00 5.60
CA SER A 637 -9.14 -1.93 4.63
C SER A 637 -9.29 -0.57 5.28
N GLY A 638 -8.39 0.34 4.93
CA GLY A 638 -8.32 1.70 5.45
C GLY A 638 -7.50 1.80 6.73
N SER A 639 -6.92 0.68 7.20
CA SER A 639 -6.08 0.68 8.41
C SER A 639 -4.91 1.61 8.24
N MET A 640 -4.66 2.37 9.29
CA MET A 640 -3.56 3.33 9.37
C MET A 640 -2.24 2.57 9.49
N ALA A 641 -1.22 3.01 8.75
CA ALA A 641 0.14 2.48 8.86
C ALA A 641 1.12 3.59 9.26
N ILE A 642 1.87 3.35 10.33
CA ILE A 642 2.95 4.20 10.81
C ILE A 642 4.25 3.43 10.92
N ASP A 643 5.37 4.14 11.03
CA ASP A 643 6.64 3.54 11.40
C ASP A 643 6.97 3.69 12.89
N SER A 644 8.09 3.10 13.30
CA SER A 644 8.63 3.17 14.66
C SER A 644 9.09 4.58 15.11
N SER A 645 8.92 5.61 14.30
CA SER A 645 9.04 7.02 14.69
C SER A 645 7.69 7.74 14.78
N PHE A 646 6.57 7.02 14.78
CA PHE A 646 5.20 7.53 14.69
C PHE A 646 4.92 8.35 13.43
N ASN A 647 5.71 8.16 12.36
CA ASN A 647 5.46 8.84 11.10
C ASN A 647 4.37 8.10 10.31
N LEU A 648 3.45 8.82 9.67
CA LEU A 648 2.50 8.24 8.72
C LEU A 648 3.24 7.77 7.47
N ILE A 649 3.18 6.46 7.21
CA ILE A 649 3.84 5.86 6.04
C ILE A 649 2.86 5.47 4.95
N GLY A 650 1.59 5.22 5.28
CA GLY A 650 0.61 4.80 4.28
C GLY A 650 -0.71 4.30 4.84
N ILE A 651 -1.45 3.61 3.97
CA ILE A 651 -2.74 3.00 4.28
C ILE A 651 -2.79 1.55 3.80
N ASN A 652 -3.15 0.63 4.70
CA ASN A 652 -3.39 -0.76 4.33
C ASN A 652 -4.65 -0.84 3.48
N TYR A 653 -4.55 -1.46 2.30
CA TYR A 653 -5.66 -1.55 1.35
C TYR A 653 -5.94 -2.99 0.87
N LEU A 654 -5.02 -3.92 1.13
CA LEU A 654 -5.12 -5.25 0.57
C LEU A 654 -4.48 -6.30 1.49
N HIS A 655 -5.18 -7.40 1.71
CA HIS A 655 -4.61 -8.65 2.17
C HIS A 655 -4.33 -9.52 0.94
N THR A 656 -3.14 -10.12 0.83
CA THR A 656 -2.78 -10.96 -0.32
C THR A 656 -2.11 -12.24 0.12
N THR A 657 -2.48 -13.32 -0.56
CA THR A 657 -1.80 -14.62 -0.48
C THR A 657 -1.22 -14.95 -1.85
N ASP A 658 0.10 -15.14 -1.91
CA ASP A 658 0.80 -15.70 -3.07
C ASP A 658 1.03 -17.19 -2.82
N SER A 659 0.28 -18.02 -3.54
CA SER A 659 0.36 -19.48 -3.42
C SER A 659 1.63 -20.07 -4.04
N TYR A 660 2.23 -19.41 -5.03
CA TYR A 660 3.45 -19.87 -5.69
C TYR A 660 4.65 -19.77 -4.74
N ASN A 661 4.71 -18.69 -3.97
CA ASN A 661 5.77 -18.43 -3.00
C ASN A 661 5.37 -18.73 -1.54
N ASN A 662 4.18 -19.31 -1.32
CA ASN A 662 3.59 -19.55 0.00
C ASN A 662 3.72 -18.33 0.94
N THR A 663 3.38 -17.15 0.43
CA THR A 663 3.58 -15.87 1.10
C THR A 663 2.23 -15.23 1.43
N ILE A 664 2.09 -14.75 2.66
CA ILE A 664 0.94 -13.98 3.12
C ILE A 664 1.45 -12.61 3.54
N THR A 665 0.78 -11.56 3.07
CA THR A 665 1.24 -10.19 3.26
C THR A 665 0.07 -9.22 3.29
N ASN A 666 0.31 -8.05 3.87
CA ASN A 666 -0.55 -6.89 3.75
C ASN A 666 0.10 -5.86 2.82
N GLY A 667 -0.71 -5.30 1.91
CA GLY A 667 -0.34 -4.24 0.99
C GLY A 667 -0.68 -2.87 1.57
N ILE A 668 0.33 -2.03 1.72
CA ILE A 668 0.21 -0.65 2.19
C ILE A 668 0.53 0.29 1.03
N ASN A 669 -0.44 1.11 0.62
CA ASN A 669 -0.19 2.22 -0.30
C ASN A 669 0.61 3.28 0.45
N LEU A 670 1.83 3.57 -0.03
CA LEU A 670 2.73 4.52 0.63
C LEU A 670 2.26 5.96 0.46
N MET A 671 2.62 6.83 1.40
CA MET A 671 2.40 8.27 1.29
C MET A 671 3.39 8.95 0.34
N GLU A 672 4.58 8.36 0.12
CA GLU A 672 5.53 8.77 -0.92
C GLU A 672 5.94 7.55 -1.76
N GLY A 673 5.85 7.72 -3.07
CA GLY A 673 6.10 6.70 -4.06
C GLY A 673 7.58 6.48 -4.38
N ASN A 674 7.89 5.26 -4.82
CA ASN A 674 9.22 4.80 -5.23
C ASN A 674 9.39 4.67 -6.75
N SER A 675 8.39 5.07 -7.55
CA SER A 675 8.51 5.07 -9.01
C SER A 675 8.85 6.44 -9.60
N THR A 676 8.89 6.52 -10.93
CA THR A 676 9.00 7.76 -11.70
C THR A 676 7.59 8.26 -12.03
N TYR A 677 7.27 9.47 -11.57
CA TYR A 677 5.99 10.12 -11.81
C TYR A 677 6.13 11.24 -12.85
N LYS A 678 5.05 11.55 -13.57
CA LYS A 678 5.02 12.55 -14.65
C LYS A 678 3.93 13.61 -14.37
N ASN A 679 3.97 14.71 -15.13
CA ASN A 679 2.91 15.72 -15.19
C ASN A 679 2.58 16.41 -13.86
N GLY A 680 3.61 16.83 -13.12
CA GLY A 680 3.46 17.69 -11.96
C GLY A 680 3.22 16.97 -10.62
N PHE A 681 3.10 15.65 -10.63
CA PHE A 681 3.13 14.83 -9.42
C PHE A 681 4.55 14.30 -9.18
N ASP A 682 5.09 14.54 -7.98
CA ASP A 682 6.45 14.12 -7.58
C ASP A 682 6.48 12.74 -6.90
N GLY A 683 5.32 12.12 -6.71
CA GLY A 683 5.17 10.88 -5.94
C GLY A 683 4.79 11.10 -4.49
N ASP A 684 4.72 12.34 -3.99
CA ASP A 684 4.47 12.64 -2.58
C ASP A 684 3.04 13.13 -2.35
N LEU A 685 2.19 12.24 -1.85
CA LEU A 685 0.78 12.54 -1.52
C LEU A 685 0.67 13.67 -0.49
N ARG A 686 1.68 13.84 0.36
CA ARG A 686 1.69 14.84 1.44
C ARG A 686 1.72 16.26 0.89
N ASN A 687 2.61 16.49 -0.09
CA ASN A 687 2.72 17.77 -0.76
C ASN A 687 1.45 18.09 -1.55
N ASP A 688 0.90 17.09 -2.25
CA ASP A 688 -0.29 17.28 -3.08
C ASP A 688 -1.53 17.63 -2.22
N ILE A 689 -1.73 16.94 -1.10
CA ILE A 689 -2.80 17.28 -0.12
C ILE A 689 -2.62 18.71 0.41
N LYS A 690 -1.40 19.07 0.83
CA LYS A 690 -1.11 20.42 1.35
C LYS A 690 -1.36 21.50 0.30
N ASN A 691 -0.90 21.28 -0.93
CA ASN A 691 -1.09 22.21 -2.04
C ASN A 691 -2.57 22.40 -2.37
N LYS A 692 -3.36 21.32 -2.33
CA LYS A 692 -4.81 21.41 -2.51
C LYS A 692 -5.48 22.22 -1.40
N LEU A 693 -5.16 21.99 -0.13
CA LEU A 693 -5.68 22.78 1.00
C LEU A 693 -5.37 24.28 0.84
N ILE A 694 -4.12 24.61 0.44
CA ILE A 694 -3.71 26.00 0.17
C ILE A 694 -4.52 26.60 -0.99
N LYS A 695 -4.64 25.88 -2.11
CA LYS A 695 -5.38 26.31 -3.30
C LYS A 695 -6.85 26.58 -2.98
N ASP A 696 -7.46 25.70 -2.20
CA ASP A 696 -8.86 25.79 -1.81
C ASP A 696 -9.08 26.77 -0.63
N LYS A 697 -8.00 27.38 -0.12
CA LYS A 697 -7.99 28.32 1.02
C LYS A 697 -8.58 27.70 2.30
N ILE A 698 -8.36 26.41 2.50
CA ILE A 698 -8.80 25.66 3.68
C ILE A 698 -7.66 25.62 4.67
N ASN A 699 -7.87 26.24 5.85
CA ASN A 699 -6.91 26.16 6.95
C ASN A 699 -7.21 24.95 7.82
N THR A 700 -6.16 24.31 8.34
CA THR A 700 -6.25 23.16 9.24
C THR A 700 -5.36 23.36 10.47
N ILE A 701 -5.36 22.45 11.46
CA ILE A 701 -4.55 22.62 12.66
C ILE A 701 -3.05 22.36 12.41
N VAL A 702 -2.73 21.36 11.58
CA VAL A 702 -1.34 20.90 11.36
C VAL A 702 -0.85 21.12 9.92
N ILE A 703 -1.62 20.70 8.92
CA ILE A 703 -1.15 20.65 7.52
C ILE A 703 -1.05 22.05 6.89
N ASN A 704 -2.07 22.89 7.10
CA ASN A 704 -2.14 24.26 6.60
C ASN A 704 -2.64 25.23 7.70
N PRO A 705 -1.84 25.52 8.74
CA PRO A 705 -2.25 26.37 9.85
C PRO A 705 -2.54 27.81 9.42
N LYS A 706 -3.54 28.45 10.06
CA LYS A 706 -3.70 29.91 9.98
C LYS A 706 -2.41 30.56 10.48
N LYS A 707 -1.90 31.51 9.69
CA LYS A 707 -0.69 32.27 10.01
C LYS A 707 -0.91 33.21 11.17
#